data_AF-A0A8T1YUG2-F1
#
_entry.id   AF-A0A8T1YUG2-F1
#
_cell.length_a   1.000
_cell.length_b   1.000
_cell.length_c   1.000
_cell.angle_alpha   90.00
_cell.angle_beta   90.00
_cell.angle_gamma   90.00
#
_symmetry.space_group_name_H-M   'P 1'
#
loop_
_entity.id
_entity.type
_entity.pdbx_description
1 polymer ?
#
loop_
_entity_poly.entity_id
_entity_poly.type
_entity_poly.pdbx_seq_one_letter_code
_entity_poly.pdbx_strand_id
1 'polypeptide(L)'
;MQLPQIVSSRKYDSLVEDILGNRDTSVSGSIYYYSERGDRLIDPSSFSNKLWQKLHSGFPQMDSFTNVDELSEARETIQQLLKWGWKYNRNLEEQAAQLHMLAGWSQIVEVSACRRISSLDNRSEILYRLLDASLIASASPDCSLKMAFVLTQVALTCIAKLRDDRFSFQGALSSDTVTCLDVMMVKHLSTGACNSVLFKLVMAILRHESSESLRRRQYALLLSYFQYCQHMIALDVPTSVVQFLLLNEQDGEDLDIQKIDKEQADLARANFFVIKKEAQGILDLVIKDASQGSEFGKTISLYVLEALVCIDHERYILSQLQSRGFIRSCLGSISNISYQDGTHLLESQQRACTLEAELALLLRISHKYGKSGGQVLFSMGALEHIASCRAISFKGNMRRVDMKLQSDVGYSVQKQRTGRNKIVREVIEFIKGHQNLFDQLLREDFTQADDLLMEQIILAVGILSKVWPFEENDGYGFVQGLFDMMSNLFIVSPIKSISSQKRSELKLSQLRFSLTSYLYFLVTKNSLRLQVSDDSLDSSSKLRQPTLMLLASLLSHVTDSLERAAEKKSLLLHKIRDINELSRQDVDAIIKICDCQEYDTPSDNIHKRRYIAMVEMCQIVGNRDQLITLLLQLAEHVLNIILIHLQDRSVSSNERGSYGSKSHLQQDVTNLCGKLSPTIERLALLNEVSLIDIPLPLRFQILLFRSPPET
;
A
#
# COMPACT_ATOMS: atom_id res chain seq x y z
N MET A 1 -3.17 -37.63 -25.75
CA MET A 1 -4.34 -37.87 -26.62
C MET A 1 -5.02 -39.09 -26.04
N GLN A 2 -6.11 -38.96 -25.29
CA GLN A 2 -6.82 -40.14 -24.80
C GLN A 2 -7.68 -40.66 -25.95
N LEU A 3 -7.36 -41.85 -26.49
CA LEU A 3 -8.31 -42.55 -27.35
C LEU A 3 -9.57 -42.81 -26.52
N PRO A 4 -10.76 -42.42 -27.00
CA PRO A 4 -11.98 -42.81 -26.33
C PRO A 4 -12.10 -44.34 -26.36
N GLN A 5 -12.86 -44.93 -25.43
CA GLN A 5 -13.22 -46.36 -25.41
C GLN A 5 -14.14 -46.73 -26.60
N ILE A 6 -13.75 -46.37 -27.82
CA ILE A 6 -14.49 -46.62 -29.06
C ILE A 6 -14.20 -48.02 -29.58
N VAL A 7 -13.01 -48.58 -29.30
CA VAL A 7 -12.64 -49.92 -29.76
C VAL A 7 -12.95 -50.92 -28.65
N SER A 8 -13.93 -51.79 -28.89
CA SER A 8 -14.28 -52.92 -28.01
C SER A 8 -13.15 -53.95 -27.89
N SER A 9 -12.14 -53.90 -28.77
CA SER A 9 -10.94 -54.71 -28.70
C SER A 9 -9.69 -53.86 -28.38
N ARG A 10 -9.04 -54.15 -27.25
CA ARG A 10 -7.71 -53.61 -26.87
C ARG A 10 -6.58 -53.90 -27.90
N LYS A 11 -6.90 -54.59 -29.00
CA LYS A 11 -5.98 -55.10 -30.02
C LYS A 11 -5.43 -53.99 -30.94
N TYR A 12 -6.20 -52.90 -31.13
CA TYR A 12 -5.85 -51.84 -32.08
C TYR A 12 -5.40 -50.53 -31.42
N ASP A 13 -5.60 -50.37 -30.10
CA ASP A 13 -5.24 -49.15 -29.36
C ASP A 13 -3.73 -48.85 -29.44
N SER A 14 -2.88 -49.85 -29.20
CA SER A 14 -1.42 -49.71 -29.27
C SER A 14 -0.91 -49.37 -30.67
N LEU A 15 -1.63 -49.83 -31.70
CA LEU A 15 -1.29 -49.61 -33.11
C LEU A 15 -1.64 -48.18 -33.54
N VAL A 16 -2.75 -47.63 -33.03
CA VAL A 16 -3.13 -46.23 -33.26
C VAL A 16 -2.21 -45.27 -32.50
N GLU A 17 -1.84 -45.58 -31.26
CA GLU A 17 -0.88 -44.78 -30.50
C GLU A 17 0.50 -44.72 -31.17
N ASP A 18 0.98 -45.82 -31.75
CA ASP A 18 2.24 -45.87 -32.51
C ASP A 18 2.18 -45.06 -33.81
N ILE A 19 1.05 -45.13 -34.54
CA ILE A 19 0.84 -44.33 -35.76
C ILE A 19 0.81 -42.83 -35.44
N LEU A 20 0.03 -42.42 -34.43
CA LEU A 20 -0.11 -41.01 -34.04
C LEU A 20 1.10 -40.48 -33.23
N GLY A 21 1.88 -41.37 -32.61
CA GLY A 21 3.08 -41.05 -31.85
C GLY A 21 4.30 -40.70 -32.70
N ASN A 22 4.31 -41.08 -33.98
CA ASN A 22 5.43 -40.84 -34.88
C ASN A 22 5.52 -39.35 -35.27
N ARG A 23 6.55 -38.66 -34.74
CA ARG A 23 6.67 -37.19 -34.78
C ARG A 23 7.38 -36.62 -36.01
N ASP A 24 7.89 -37.45 -36.92
CA ASP A 24 8.70 -36.98 -38.03
C ASP A 24 7.89 -36.14 -39.03
N THR A 25 8.24 -34.85 -39.13
CA THR A 25 7.62 -33.83 -39.99
C THR A 25 8.32 -33.66 -41.34
N SER A 26 9.40 -34.40 -41.62
CA SER A 26 10.34 -34.06 -42.69
C SER A 26 10.29 -34.95 -43.95
N VAL A 27 9.34 -35.87 -44.09
CA VAL A 27 9.26 -36.74 -45.28
C VAL A 27 7.82 -36.81 -45.77
N SER A 28 7.64 -36.67 -47.09
CA SER A 28 6.39 -36.92 -47.82
C SER A 28 5.74 -38.22 -47.30
N GLY A 29 4.69 -38.08 -46.49
CA GLY A 29 4.12 -39.17 -45.70
C GLY A 29 3.77 -38.81 -44.25
N SER A 30 3.77 -37.53 -43.86
CA SER A 30 3.28 -37.10 -42.54
C SER A 30 1.79 -37.41 -42.42
N ILE A 31 1.38 -37.99 -41.28
CA ILE A 31 -0.04 -38.22 -40.94
C ILE A 31 -0.76 -36.90 -40.67
N TYR A 32 0.01 -35.81 -40.55
CA TYR A 32 -0.50 -34.52 -40.15
C TYR A 32 -0.30 -33.49 -41.25
N TYR A 33 -1.24 -32.57 -41.32
CA TYR A 33 -1.14 -31.32 -42.06
C TYR A 33 -1.42 -30.14 -41.10
N TYR A 34 -1.10 -28.92 -41.54
CA TYR A 34 -1.41 -27.71 -40.78
C TYR A 34 -2.60 -26.99 -41.39
N SER A 35 -3.55 -26.55 -40.54
CA SER A 35 -4.66 -25.70 -40.96
C SER A 35 -4.17 -24.29 -41.33
N GLU A 36 -5.01 -23.48 -41.99
CA GLU A 36 -4.73 -22.06 -42.24
C GLU A 36 -4.47 -21.27 -40.94
N ARG A 37 -4.97 -21.77 -39.81
CA ARG A 37 -4.82 -21.18 -38.47
C ARG A 37 -3.60 -21.74 -37.72
N GLY A 38 -2.82 -22.62 -38.35
CA GLY A 38 -1.57 -23.17 -37.81
C GLY A 38 -1.75 -24.38 -36.89
N ASP A 39 -2.94 -24.97 -36.81
CA ASP A 39 -3.20 -26.15 -35.99
C ASP A 39 -2.79 -27.43 -36.72
N ARG A 40 -2.18 -28.37 -35.99
CA ARG A 40 -1.77 -29.66 -36.53
C ARG A 40 -2.97 -30.62 -36.54
N LEU A 41 -3.44 -30.96 -37.72
CA LEU A 41 -4.62 -31.82 -37.96
C LEU A 41 -4.20 -33.15 -38.59
N ILE A 42 -5.01 -34.20 -38.38
CA ILE A 42 -4.77 -35.53 -38.94
C ILE A 42 -5.26 -35.55 -40.40
N ASP A 43 -4.41 -35.85 -41.37
CA ASP A 43 -4.88 -36.14 -42.74
C ASP A 43 -5.61 -37.50 -42.73
N PRO A 44 -6.94 -37.54 -42.95
CA PRO A 44 -7.70 -38.79 -42.92
C PRO A 44 -7.25 -39.78 -43.98
N SER A 45 -6.74 -39.30 -45.12
CA SER A 45 -6.29 -40.14 -46.23
C SER A 45 -4.98 -40.84 -45.87
N SER A 46 -4.00 -40.07 -45.38
CA SER A 46 -2.72 -40.62 -44.91
C SER A 46 -2.88 -41.49 -43.66
N PHE A 47 -3.81 -41.14 -42.76
CA PHE A 47 -4.13 -41.94 -41.58
C PHE A 47 -4.79 -43.28 -41.95
N SER A 48 -5.77 -43.26 -42.86
CA SER A 48 -6.40 -44.48 -43.41
C SER A 48 -5.36 -45.40 -44.06
N ASN A 49 -4.48 -44.84 -44.92
CA ASN A 49 -3.46 -45.61 -45.61
C ASN A 49 -2.47 -46.27 -44.64
N LYS A 50 -2.04 -45.57 -43.59
CA LYS A 50 -1.14 -46.15 -42.57
C LYS A 50 -1.82 -47.17 -41.67
N LEU A 51 -3.10 -46.97 -41.34
CA LEU A 51 -3.88 -47.98 -40.63
C LEU A 51 -3.95 -49.27 -41.46
N TRP A 52 -4.31 -49.18 -42.74
CA TRP A 52 -4.33 -50.33 -43.64
C TRP A 52 -2.95 -50.98 -43.79
N GLN A 53 -1.87 -50.21 -43.99
CA GLN A 53 -0.50 -50.76 -44.10
C GLN A 53 -0.05 -51.51 -42.83
N LYS A 54 -0.35 -50.97 -41.64
CA LYS A 54 -0.02 -51.61 -40.35
C LYS A 54 -0.85 -52.86 -40.10
N LEU A 55 -2.12 -52.86 -40.51
CA LEU A 55 -2.98 -54.04 -40.51
C LEU A 55 -2.46 -55.14 -41.46
N HIS A 56 -1.97 -54.78 -42.65
CA HIS A 56 -1.41 -55.75 -43.60
C HIS A 56 -0.02 -56.27 -43.17
N SER A 57 0.81 -55.45 -42.50
CA SER A 57 2.14 -55.87 -42.02
C SER A 57 2.13 -56.64 -40.70
N GLY A 58 1.11 -56.46 -39.85
CA GLY A 58 0.90 -57.27 -38.64
C GLY A 58 0.45 -58.70 -38.91
N PHE A 59 0.00 -59.01 -40.13
CA PHE A 59 -0.41 -60.36 -40.57
C PHE A 59 0.31 -60.76 -41.88
N PRO A 60 1.62 -61.07 -41.84
CA PRO A 60 2.41 -61.33 -43.05
C PRO A 60 2.17 -62.71 -43.69
N GLN A 61 1.14 -63.45 -43.29
CA GLN A 61 0.68 -64.69 -43.94
C GLN A 61 -0.85 -64.71 -44.06
N MET A 62 -1.43 -63.79 -44.81
CA MET A 62 -2.85 -63.80 -45.15
C MET A 62 -3.06 -63.37 -46.61
N ASP A 63 -2.66 -64.23 -47.55
CA ASP A 63 -3.20 -64.21 -48.92
C ASP A 63 -4.66 -64.72 -49.00
N SER A 64 -5.32 -64.89 -47.85
CA SER A 64 -6.78 -64.86 -47.78
C SER A 64 -7.20 -64.45 -46.36
N PHE A 65 -8.00 -63.40 -46.23
CA PHE A 65 -8.89 -63.30 -45.08
C PHE A 65 -9.84 -64.50 -45.16
N THR A 66 -9.51 -65.60 -44.50
CA THR A 66 -10.36 -66.81 -44.52
C THR A 66 -11.63 -66.61 -43.67
N ASN A 67 -11.65 -65.58 -42.82
CA ASN A 67 -12.79 -65.19 -41.99
C ASN A 67 -13.33 -63.82 -42.45
N VAL A 68 -14.46 -63.82 -43.17
CA VAL A 68 -15.17 -62.60 -43.60
C VAL A 68 -15.49 -61.70 -42.39
N ASP A 69 -15.75 -62.32 -41.25
CA ASP A 69 -16.09 -61.66 -40.01
C ASP A 69 -14.93 -60.81 -39.47
N GLU A 70 -13.68 -61.29 -39.51
CA GLU A 70 -12.50 -60.54 -39.04
C GLU A 70 -12.15 -59.37 -39.96
N LEU A 71 -12.30 -59.53 -41.28
CA LEU A 71 -12.16 -58.43 -42.25
C LEU A 71 -13.22 -57.36 -42.00
N SER A 72 -14.46 -57.78 -41.72
CA SER A 72 -15.57 -56.87 -41.45
C SER A 72 -15.36 -56.08 -40.15
N GLU A 73 -14.86 -56.73 -39.10
CA GLU A 73 -14.53 -56.12 -37.82
C GLU A 73 -13.37 -55.11 -37.94
N ALA A 74 -12.32 -55.47 -38.70
CA ALA A 74 -11.20 -54.56 -38.98
C ALA A 74 -11.67 -53.33 -39.77
N ARG A 75 -12.52 -53.53 -40.79
CA ARG A 75 -13.08 -52.44 -41.59
C ARG A 75 -13.96 -51.52 -40.75
N GLU A 76 -14.80 -52.07 -39.87
CA GLU A 76 -15.62 -51.28 -38.95
C GLU A 76 -14.76 -50.49 -37.96
N THR A 77 -13.71 -51.11 -37.41
CA THR A 77 -12.77 -50.45 -36.50
C THR A 77 -12.05 -49.28 -37.18
N ILE A 78 -11.54 -49.46 -38.40
CA ILE A 78 -10.91 -48.37 -39.17
C ILE A 78 -11.91 -47.24 -39.44
N GLN A 79 -13.17 -47.56 -39.78
CA GLN A 79 -14.20 -46.56 -39.98
C GLN A 79 -14.51 -45.78 -38.70
N GLN A 80 -14.57 -46.45 -37.56
CA GLN A 80 -14.77 -45.80 -36.25
C GLN A 80 -13.58 -44.89 -35.90
N LEU A 81 -12.35 -45.32 -36.16
CA LEU A 81 -11.12 -44.52 -35.96
C LEU A 81 -11.04 -43.32 -36.91
N LEU A 82 -11.41 -43.46 -38.18
CA LEU A 82 -11.49 -42.35 -39.13
C LEU A 82 -12.58 -41.35 -38.73
N LYS A 83 -13.74 -41.83 -38.29
CA LYS A 83 -14.83 -40.99 -37.76
C LYS A 83 -14.38 -40.24 -36.50
N TRP A 84 -13.58 -40.89 -35.66
CA TRP A 84 -12.96 -40.23 -34.51
C TRP A 84 -11.94 -39.18 -34.92
N GLY A 85 -11.01 -39.50 -35.84
CA GLY A 85 -9.99 -38.56 -36.32
C GLY A 85 -10.61 -37.34 -37.00
N TRP A 86 -11.68 -37.53 -37.78
CA TRP A 86 -12.45 -36.43 -38.35
C TRP A 86 -13.15 -35.58 -37.28
N LYS A 87 -13.80 -36.21 -36.29
CA LYS A 87 -14.42 -35.48 -35.16
C LYS A 87 -13.38 -34.70 -34.35
N TYR A 88 -12.20 -35.28 -34.17
CA TYR A 88 -11.08 -34.65 -33.48
C TYR A 88 -10.60 -33.41 -34.23
N ASN A 89 -10.34 -33.52 -35.54
CA ASN A 89 -9.97 -32.37 -36.37
C ASN A 89 -11.03 -31.28 -36.35
N ARG A 90 -12.31 -31.66 -36.54
CA ARG A 90 -13.43 -30.71 -36.52
C ARG A 90 -13.48 -29.95 -35.20
N ASN A 91 -13.29 -30.62 -34.07
CA ASN A 91 -13.26 -29.98 -32.75
C ASN A 91 -12.08 -29.01 -32.62
N LEU A 92 -10.89 -29.39 -33.08
CA LEU A 92 -9.73 -28.49 -33.06
C LEU A 92 -9.94 -27.26 -33.95
N GLU A 93 -10.47 -27.44 -35.16
CA GLU A 93 -10.76 -26.33 -36.07
C GLU A 93 -11.83 -25.40 -35.51
N GLU A 94 -12.87 -25.95 -34.88
CA GLU A 94 -13.91 -25.17 -34.22
C GLU A 94 -13.36 -24.35 -33.05
N GLN A 95 -12.53 -24.95 -32.19
CA GLN A 95 -11.86 -24.24 -31.08
C GLN A 95 -10.92 -23.14 -31.60
N ALA A 96 -10.18 -23.40 -32.68
CA ALA A 96 -9.29 -22.42 -33.30
C ALA A 96 -10.07 -21.27 -33.94
N ALA A 97 -11.18 -21.56 -34.62
CA ALA A 97 -12.05 -20.55 -35.21
C ALA A 97 -12.70 -19.67 -34.12
N GLN A 98 -13.20 -20.28 -33.04
CA GLN A 98 -13.73 -19.56 -31.88
C GLN A 98 -12.67 -18.66 -31.24
N LEU A 99 -11.43 -19.15 -31.05
CA LEU A 99 -10.34 -18.34 -30.50
C LEU A 99 -9.98 -17.17 -31.42
N HIS A 100 -9.92 -17.39 -32.73
CA HIS A 100 -9.62 -16.35 -33.71
C HIS A 100 -10.71 -15.27 -33.74
N MET A 101 -11.99 -15.68 -33.73
CA MET A 101 -13.12 -14.76 -33.62
C MET A 101 -13.06 -13.95 -32.32
N LEU A 102 -12.76 -14.60 -31.20
CA LEU A 102 -12.66 -13.96 -29.90
C LEU A 102 -11.49 -12.97 -29.83
N ALA A 103 -10.36 -13.29 -30.44
CA ALA A 103 -9.22 -12.37 -30.55
C ALA A 103 -9.59 -11.12 -31.37
N GLY A 104 -10.28 -11.29 -32.50
CA GLY A 104 -10.81 -10.17 -33.29
C GLY A 104 -11.80 -9.31 -32.50
N TRP A 105 -12.73 -9.94 -31.78
CA TRP A 105 -13.67 -9.24 -30.90
C TRP A 105 -12.96 -8.47 -29.78
N SER A 106 -11.96 -9.07 -29.14
CA SER A 106 -11.14 -8.42 -28.09
C SER A 106 -10.49 -7.15 -28.61
N GLN A 107 -9.90 -7.18 -29.81
CA GLN A 107 -9.29 -6.00 -30.42
C GLN A 107 -10.31 -4.90 -30.71
N ILE A 108 -11.51 -5.25 -31.18
CA ILE A 108 -12.59 -4.29 -31.40
C ILE A 108 -12.96 -3.61 -30.08
N VAL A 109 -13.13 -4.39 -29.00
CA VAL A 109 -13.46 -3.85 -27.67
C VAL A 109 -12.34 -2.95 -27.17
N GLU A 110 -11.07 -3.37 -27.22
CA GLU A 110 -9.94 -2.59 -26.76
C GLU A 110 -9.78 -1.27 -27.52
N VAL A 111 -9.86 -1.29 -28.86
CA VAL A 111 -9.75 -0.07 -29.68
C VAL A 111 -10.93 0.86 -29.40
N SER A 112 -12.15 0.32 -29.27
CA SER A 112 -13.35 1.11 -28.98
C SER A 112 -13.28 1.75 -27.60
N ALA A 113 -12.91 0.96 -26.59
CA ALA A 113 -12.77 1.41 -25.20
C ALA A 113 -11.66 2.45 -25.05
N CYS A 114 -10.55 2.32 -25.78
CA CYS A 114 -9.43 3.26 -25.69
C CYS A 114 -9.63 4.55 -26.49
N ARG A 115 -10.27 4.50 -27.66
CA ARG A 115 -10.33 5.67 -28.59
C ARG A 115 -11.69 6.32 -28.71
N ARG A 116 -12.78 5.60 -28.45
CA ARG A 116 -14.15 6.04 -28.79
C ARG A 116 -15.13 5.97 -27.63
N ILE A 117 -14.73 5.47 -26.45
CA ILE A 117 -15.64 5.36 -25.30
C ILE A 117 -16.26 6.70 -24.90
N SER A 118 -15.52 7.80 -25.07
CA SER A 118 -16.00 9.16 -24.78
C SER A 118 -17.14 9.62 -25.69
N SER A 119 -17.31 9.00 -26.87
CA SER A 119 -18.40 9.30 -27.81
C SER A 119 -19.68 8.50 -27.56
N LEU A 120 -19.68 7.57 -26.60
CA LEU A 120 -20.83 6.76 -26.26
C LEU A 120 -21.59 7.32 -25.06
N ASP A 121 -22.91 7.23 -25.11
CA ASP A 121 -23.80 7.40 -23.96
C ASP A 121 -23.80 6.13 -23.10
N ASN A 122 -24.08 6.25 -21.80
CA ASN A 122 -24.16 5.13 -20.85
C ASN A 122 -22.89 4.27 -20.77
N ARG A 123 -21.71 4.91 -20.80
CA ARG A 123 -20.38 4.28 -20.85
C ARG A 123 -20.17 3.25 -19.74
N SER A 124 -20.47 3.64 -18.50
CA SER A 124 -20.34 2.78 -17.32
C SER A 124 -21.16 1.49 -17.43
N GLU A 125 -22.38 1.56 -17.95
CA GLU A 125 -23.24 0.38 -18.16
C GLU A 125 -22.70 -0.54 -19.27
N ILE A 126 -22.24 0.04 -20.38
CA ILE A 126 -21.64 -0.73 -21.49
C ILE A 126 -20.38 -1.47 -21.00
N LEU A 127 -19.50 -0.76 -20.29
CA LEU A 127 -18.27 -1.33 -19.75
C LEU A 127 -18.57 -2.42 -18.71
N TYR A 128 -19.58 -2.21 -17.86
CA TYR A 128 -20.05 -3.23 -16.92
C TYR A 128 -20.56 -4.48 -17.62
N ARG A 129 -21.40 -4.36 -18.65
CA ARG A 129 -21.91 -5.51 -19.41
C ARG A 129 -20.80 -6.29 -20.09
N LEU A 130 -19.81 -5.59 -20.67
CA LEU A 130 -18.65 -6.23 -21.28
C LEU A 130 -17.78 -6.94 -20.25
N LEU A 131 -17.56 -6.32 -19.09
CA LEU A 131 -16.86 -6.93 -17.95
C LEU A 131 -17.59 -8.20 -17.46
N ASP A 132 -18.89 -8.08 -17.23
CA ASP A 132 -19.73 -9.17 -16.72
C ASP A 132 -19.77 -10.36 -17.68
N ALA A 133 -20.01 -10.11 -18.97
CA ALA A 133 -20.02 -11.14 -20.01
C ALA A 133 -18.64 -11.81 -20.15
N SER A 134 -17.56 -11.04 -20.09
CA SER A 134 -16.19 -11.57 -20.20
C SER A 134 -15.84 -12.46 -19.02
N LEU A 135 -16.25 -12.10 -17.80
CA LEU A 135 -16.03 -12.91 -16.60
C LEU A 135 -16.85 -14.19 -16.61
N ILE A 136 -18.13 -14.13 -17.01
CA ILE A 136 -18.98 -15.32 -17.16
C ILE A 136 -18.36 -16.30 -18.17
N ALA A 137 -17.99 -15.80 -19.36
CA ALA A 137 -17.39 -16.63 -20.40
C ALA A 137 -16.03 -17.20 -19.96
N SER A 138 -15.22 -16.43 -19.23
CA SER A 138 -13.91 -16.87 -18.73
C SER A 138 -14.03 -17.94 -17.64
N ALA A 139 -15.13 -17.99 -16.88
CA ALA A 139 -15.37 -19.03 -15.88
C ALA A 139 -16.06 -20.29 -16.44
N SER A 140 -16.50 -20.29 -17.70
CA SER A 140 -17.21 -21.41 -18.33
C SER A 140 -16.30 -22.65 -18.48
N PRO A 141 -16.82 -23.87 -18.26
CA PRO A 141 -16.06 -25.11 -18.47
C PRO A 141 -15.64 -25.33 -19.94
N ASP A 142 -16.40 -24.79 -20.90
CA ASP A 142 -16.11 -24.90 -22.33
C ASP A 142 -15.05 -23.90 -22.80
N CYS A 143 -14.65 -22.97 -21.94
CA CYS A 143 -13.67 -21.93 -22.27
C CYS A 143 -12.25 -22.47 -22.15
N SER A 144 -11.54 -22.61 -23.27
CA SER A 144 -10.13 -23.01 -23.26
C SER A 144 -9.24 -21.99 -22.54
N LEU A 145 -8.06 -22.43 -22.06
CA LEU A 145 -7.05 -21.55 -21.44
C LEU A 145 -6.70 -20.33 -22.29
N LYS A 146 -6.57 -20.49 -23.62
CA LYS A 146 -6.24 -19.39 -24.54
C LYS A 146 -7.39 -18.39 -24.65
N MET A 147 -8.64 -18.87 -24.69
CA MET A 147 -9.82 -17.99 -24.73
C MET A 147 -9.98 -17.23 -23.41
N ALA A 148 -9.78 -17.93 -22.28
CA ALA A 148 -9.84 -17.33 -20.95
C ALA A 148 -8.86 -16.16 -20.81
N PHE A 149 -7.65 -16.33 -21.33
CA PHE A 149 -6.60 -15.31 -21.33
C PHE A 149 -6.99 -14.04 -22.11
N VAL A 150 -7.70 -14.19 -23.23
CA VAL A 150 -8.23 -13.07 -24.03
C VAL A 150 -9.39 -12.40 -23.28
N LEU A 151 -10.33 -13.18 -22.74
CA LEU A 151 -11.48 -12.64 -22.00
C LEU A 151 -11.07 -11.88 -20.73
N THR A 152 -10.09 -12.41 -19.98
CA THR A 152 -9.55 -11.71 -18.80
C THR A 152 -8.85 -10.40 -19.20
N GLN A 153 -8.24 -10.32 -20.38
CA GLN A 153 -7.66 -9.07 -20.88
C GLN A 153 -8.74 -8.03 -21.17
N VAL A 154 -9.84 -8.44 -21.81
CA VAL A 154 -10.98 -7.55 -22.05
C VAL A 154 -11.56 -7.06 -20.73
N ALA A 155 -11.77 -7.97 -19.77
CA ALA A 155 -12.24 -7.60 -18.43
C ALA A 155 -11.32 -6.59 -17.73
N LEU A 156 -9.99 -6.76 -17.84
CA LEU A 156 -9.01 -5.82 -17.31
C LEU A 156 -9.10 -4.44 -17.96
N THR A 157 -9.25 -4.38 -19.28
CA THR A 157 -9.46 -3.13 -20.01
C THR A 157 -10.77 -2.45 -19.58
N CYS A 158 -11.86 -3.21 -19.44
CA CYS A 158 -13.16 -2.67 -19.02
C CYS A 158 -13.11 -2.08 -17.61
N ILE A 159 -12.49 -2.77 -16.64
CA ILE A 159 -12.42 -2.25 -15.27
C ILE A 159 -11.47 -1.04 -15.15
N ALA A 160 -10.38 -1.02 -15.92
CA ALA A 160 -9.50 0.14 -16.00
C ALA A 160 -10.26 1.35 -16.56
N LYS A 161 -11.06 1.15 -17.61
CA LYS A 161 -11.89 2.21 -18.19
C LYS A 161 -13.04 2.64 -17.29
N LEU A 162 -13.65 1.73 -16.53
CA LEU A 162 -14.62 2.08 -15.49
C LEU A 162 -13.99 2.96 -14.41
N ARG A 163 -12.73 2.70 -14.05
CA ARG A 163 -11.99 3.54 -13.12
C ARG A 163 -11.71 4.93 -13.70
N ASP A 164 -11.31 5.01 -14.98
CA ASP A 164 -11.10 6.28 -15.69
C ASP A 164 -12.41 7.09 -15.84
N ASP A 165 -13.55 6.42 -16.08
CA ASP A 165 -14.87 7.05 -16.24
C ASP A 165 -15.34 7.72 -14.95
N ARG A 166 -14.90 7.24 -13.77
CA ARG A 166 -15.16 7.93 -12.48
C ARG A 166 -14.64 9.37 -12.44
N PHE A 167 -13.57 9.65 -13.19
CA PHE A 167 -12.99 11.00 -13.30
C PHE A 167 -13.64 11.81 -14.43
N SER A 168 -14.48 11.19 -15.25
CA SER A 168 -15.15 11.79 -16.40
C SER A 168 -16.60 12.10 -16.04
N PHE A 169 -16.84 13.25 -15.38
CA PHE A 169 -18.18 13.71 -15.04
C PHE A 169 -19.12 13.64 -16.26
N GLN A 170 -20.18 12.83 -16.15
CA GLN A 170 -21.22 12.73 -17.18
C GLN A 170 -22.25 13.82 -16.92
N GLY A 171 -22.18 14.89 -17.72
CA GLY A 171 -23.15 15.99 -17.75
C GLY A 171 -24.51 15.54 -18.27
N ALA A 172 -25.23 14.77 -17.46
CA ALA A 172 -26.59 14.34 -17.74
C ALA A 172 -27.56 14.73 -16.61
N LEU A 173 -27.32 15.85 -15.92
CA LEU A 173 -28.36 16.64 -15.29
C LEU A 173 -27.99 18.11 -15.46
N SER A 174 -28.93 18.88 -15.99
CA SER A 174 -28.89 20.33 -16.05
C SER A 174 -28.76 20.92 -14.63
N SER A 175 -27.55 21.28 -14.22
CA SER A 175 -27.34 22.31 -13.20
C SER A 175 -25.91 22.83 -13.30
N ASP A 176 -25.74 24.15 -13.34
CA ASP A 176 -24.46 24.86 -13.34
C ASP A 176 -23.66 24.71 -12.03
N THR A 177 -23.93 23.68 -11.22
CA THR A 177 -23.43 23.51 -9.86
C THR A 177 -22.87 22.10 -9.66
N VAL A 178 -21.55 21.93 -9.76
CA VAL A 178 -20.88 20.72 -9.26
C VAL A 178 -20.58 20.96 -7.79
N THR A 179 -21.16 20.18 -6.87
CA THR A 179 -20.82 20.29 -5.44
C THR A 179 -19.67 19.34 -5.08
N CYS A 180 -18.95 19.63 -3.98
CA CYS A 180 -17.96 18.70 -3.45
C CYS A 180 -18.61 17.37 -3.09
N LEU A 181 -19.83 17.38 -2.55
CA LEU A 181 -20.60 16.18 -2.19
C LEU A 181 -20.88 15.29 -3.40
N ASP A 182 -21.32 15.86 -4.54
CA ASP A 182 -21.55 15.12 -5.79
C ASP A 182 -20.30 14.36 -6.26
N VAL A 183 -19.12 14.95 -6.00
CA VAL A 183 -17.82 14.37 -6.30
C VAL A 183 -17.41 13.28 -5.30
N MET A 184 -17.74 13.44 -4.00
CA MET A 184 -17.55 12.39 -3.00
C MET A 184 -18.48 11.20 -3.27
N MET A 185 -19.68 11.45 -3.80
CA MET A 185 -20.76 10.47 -3.99
C MET A 185 -20.60 9.57 -5.23
N VAL A 186 -19.56 9.73 -6.04
CA VAL A 186 -19.43 9.02 -7.32
C VAL A 186 -19.11 7.54 -7.15
N LYS A 187 -20.16 6.72 -6.98
CA LYS A 187 -20.17 5.28 -7.27
C LYS A 187 -21.01 5.02 -8.51
N HIS A 188 -20.34 4.73 -9.63
CA HIS A 188 -21.02 4.44 -10.90
C HIS A 188 -21.67 3.04 -10.95
N LEU A 189 -21.17 2.06 -10.19
CA LEU A 189 -21.78 0.73 -10.10
C LEU A 189 -22.46 0.53 -8.75
N SER A 190 -23.65 -0.07 -8.79
CA SER A 190 -24.36 -0.47 -7.57
C SER A 190 -23.56 -1.53 -6.79
N THR A 191 -23.74 -1.58 -5.47
CA THR A 191 -23.13 -2.61 -4.62
C THR A 191 -23.43 -4.03 -5.12
N GLY A 192 -24.63 -4.26 -5.67
CA GLY A 192 -25.00 -5.54 -6.28
C GLY A 192 -24.17 -5.89 -7.52
N ALA A 193 -23.93 -4.92 -8.41
CA ALA A 193 -23.08 -5.09 -9.59
C ALA A 193 -21.62 -5.40 -9.20
N CYS A 194 -21.06 -4.67 -8.22
CA CYS A 194 -19.73 -4.94 -7.68
C CYS A 194 -19.62 -6.36 -7.11
N ASN A 195 -20.58 -6.78 -6.29
CA ASN A 195 -20.60 -8.11 -5.71
C ASN A 195 -20.68 -9.22 -6.78
N SER A 196 -21.49 -9.01 -7.82
CA SER A 196 -21.59 -9.92 -8.98
C SER A 196 -20.24 -10.07 -9.68
N VAL A 197 -19.57 -8.94 -9.96
CA VAL A 197 -18.24 -8.92 -10.59
C VAL A 197 -17.21 -9.67 -9.74
N LEU A 198 -17.15 -9.39 -8.43
CA LEU A 198 -16.21 -10.07 -7.54
C LEU A 198 -16.46 -11.58 -7.49
N PHE A 199 -17.71 -12.00 -7.35
CA PHE A 199 -18.05 -13.42 -7.31
C PHE A 199 -17.62 -14.13 -8.60
N LYS A 200 -17.95 -13.55 -9.77
CA LYS A 200 -17.57 -14.12 -11.07
C LYS A 200 -16.05 -14.13 -11.27
N LEU A 201 -15.35 -13.10 -10.79
CA LEU A 201 -13.89 -13.05 -10.80
C LEU A 201 -13.26 -14.14 -9.92
N VAL A 202 -13.80 -14.38 -8.73
CA VAL A 202 -13.37 -15.50 -7.88
C VAL A 202 -13.55 -16.83 -8.59
N MET A 203 -14.72 -17.05 -9.20
CA MET A 203 -14.97 -18.29 -9.98
C MET A 203 -13.99 -18.42 -11.15
N ALA A 204 -13.68 -17.32 -11.85
CA ALA A 204 -12.70 -17.31 -12.93
C ALA A 204 -11.28 -17.66 -12.43
N ILE A 205 -10.89 -17.21 -11.23
CA ILE A 205 -9.61 -17.56 -10.60
C ILE A 205 -9.55 -19.05 -10.22
N LEU A 206 -10.67 -19.59 -9.71
CA LEU A 206 -10.76 -20.96 -9.20
C LEU A 206 -11.08 -22.02 -10.27
N ARG A 207 -11.06 -21.65 -11.56
CA ARG A 207 -11.28 -22.58 -12.67
C ARG A 207 -10.28 -23.76 -12.67
N HIS A 208 -10.74 -24.92 -13.13
CA HIS A 208 -9.94 -26.17 -13.12
C HIS A 208 -8.66 -26.09 -13.97
N GLU A 209 -8.77 -25.62 -15.20
CA GLU A 209 -7.61 -25.41 -16.07
C GLU A 209 -7.06 -24.01 -15.86
N SER A 210 -5.82 -23.91 -15.39
CA SER A 210 -5.18 -22.61 -15.15
C SER A 210 -3.69 -22.64 -15.49
N SER A 211 -3.14 -21.50 -15.89
CA SER A 211 -1.70 -21.27 -16.08
C SER A 211 -1.25 -20.10 -15.20
N GLU A 212 0.03 -20.06 -14.83
CA GLU A 212 0.57 -18.93 -14.09
C GLU A 212 0.36 -17.60 -14.83
N SER A 213 0.51 -17.58 -16.16
CA SER A 213 0.25 -16.38 -16.97
C SER A 213 -1.20 -15.90 -16.89
N LEU A 214 -2.18 -16.82 -16.86
CA LEU A 214 -3.59 -16.50 -16.68
C LEU A 214 -3.85 -15.98 -15.28
N ARG A 215 -3.36 -16.67 -14.23
CA ARG A 215 -3.57 -16.26 -12.84
C ARG A 215 -3.01 -14.89 -12.54
N ARG A 216 -1.83 -14.56 -13.07
CA ARG A 216 -1.26 -13.21 -12.96
C ARG A 216 -2.19 -12.13 -13.52
N ARG A 217 -2.84 -12.37 -14.67
CA ARG A 217 -3.83 -11.42 -15.21
C ARG A 217 -5.08 -11.35 -14.36
N GLN A 218 -5.56 -12.48 -13.86
CA GLN A 218 -6.72 -12.52 -12.97
C GLN A 218 -6.45 -11.83 -11.63
N TYR A 219 -5.23 -11.94 -11.09
CA TYR A 219 -4.77 -11.21 -9.92
C TYR A 219 -4.69 -9.71 -10.18
N ALA A 220 -4.16 -9.29 -11.33
CA ALA A 220 -4.18 -7.87 -11.72
C ALA A 220 -5.62 -7.33 -11.84
N LEU A 221 -6.54 -8.14 -12.37
CA LEU A 221 -7.96 -7.80 -12.44
C LEU A 221 -8.60 -7.70 -11.05
N LEU A 222 -8.27 -8.59 -10.12
CA LEU A 222 -8.74 -8.55 -8.73
C LEU A 222 -8.22 -7.32 -7.98
N LEU A 223 -6.95 -6.98 -8.16
CA LEU A 223 -6.37 -5.75 -7.62
C LEU A 223 -7.05 -4.50 -8.21
N SER A 224 -7.27 -4.50 -9.53
CA SER A 224 -7.97 -3.41 -10.22
C SER A 224 -9.42 -3.27 -9.73
N TYR A 225 -10.08 -4.39 -9.40
CA TYR A 225 -11.40 -4.40 -8.76
C TYR A 225 -11.36 -3.77 -7.37
N PHE A 226 -10.41 -4.17 -6.52
CA PHE A 226 -10.31 -3.58 -5.19
C PHE A 226 -10.00 -2.08 -5.25
N GLN A 227 -9.14 -1.64 -6.18
CA GLN A 227 -8.90 -0.21 -6.44
C GLN A 227 -10.15 0.51 -6.97
N TYR A 228 -10.97 -0.17 -7.78
CA TYR A 228 -12.26 0.37 -8.21
C TYR A 228 -13.24 0.49 -7.03
N CYS A 229 -13.28 -0.47 -6.11
CA CYS A 229 -14.14 -0.39 -4.93
C CYS A 229 -13.64 0.56 -3.84
N GLN A 230 -12.38 0.99 -3.90
CA GLN A 230 -11.86 2.04 -3.03
C GLN A 230 -12.47 3.39 -3.43
N HIS A 231 -12.82 4.19 -2.41
CA HIS A 231 -13.37 5.53 -2.59
C HIS A 231 -12.36 6.41 -3.36
N MET A 232 -12.83 7.33 -4.22
CA MET A 232 -11.95 8.33 -4.84
C MET A 232 -11.28 9.27 -3.81
N ILE A 233 -11.70 9.16 -2.55
CA ILE A 233 -11.22 9.88 -1.37
C ILE A 233 -10.49 8.93 -0.42
N ALA A 234 -9.86 7.89 -0.98
CA ALA A 234 -8.77 7.20 -0.28
C ALA A 234 -7.54 8.12 -0.05
N LEU A 235 -7.60 9.37 -0.52
CA LEU A 235 -6.80 10.51 -0.09
C LEU A 235 -7.52 11.16 1.11
N ASP A 236 -7.03 10.90 2.32
CA ASP A 236 -7.29 11.56 3.62
C ASP A 236 -8.05 12.91 3.62
N VAL A 237 -9.30 13.00 3.13
CA VAL A 237 -10.10 14.23 3.27
C VAL A 237 -10.46 14.35 4.74
N PRO A 238 -9.99 15.39 5.45
CA PRO A 238 -10.26 15.51 6.86
C PRO A 238 -11.74 15.63 7.13
N THR A 239 -12.17 15.06 8.25
CA THR A 239 -13.51 15.26 8.81
C THR A 239 -13.85 16.74 8.92
N SER A 240 -12.86 17.63 9.08
CA SER A 240 -13.08 19.09 9.12
C SER A 240 -13.49 19.70 7.78
N VAL A 241 -12.99 19.20 6.64
CA VAL A 241 -13.45 19.62 5.29
C VAL A 241 -14.89 19.20 5.11
N VAL A 242 -15.19 17.95 5.47
CA VAL A 242 -16.52 17.36 5.39
C VAL A 242 -17.51 18.15 6.27
N GLN A 243 -17.17 18.43 7.53
CA GLN A 243 -17.99 19.24 8.44
C GLN A 243 -18.16 20.68 7.96
N PHE A 244 -17.11 21.32 7.44
CA PHE A 244 -17.17 22.70 6.95
C PHE A 244 -18.12 22.86 5.76
N LEU A 245 -18.15 21.87 4.86
CA LEU A 245 -19.04 21.86 3.72
C LEU A 245 -20.51 21.67 4.10
N LEU A 246 -20.79 21.05 5.26
CA LEU A 246 -22.15 20.77 5.75
C LEU A 246 -22.81 21.93 6.53
N LEU A 247 -22.04 22.90 7.02
CA LEU A 247 -22.53 23.93 7.95
C LEU A 247 -23.65 24.84 7.42
N ASN A 248 -23.98 24.79 6.12
CA ASN A 248 -25.00 25.64 5.52
C ASN A 248 -26.21 24.91 4.90
N GLU A 249 -26.29 23.58 4.94
CA GLU A 249 -27.53 22.86 4.60
C GLU A 249 -28.41 22.76 5.86
N GLN A 250 -28.88 23.92 6.34
CA GLN A 250 -29.99 24.00 7.28
C GLN A 250 -31.26 23.53 6.57
N ASP A 251 -31.53 22.23 6.68
CA ASP A 251 -32.83 21.60 6.95
C ASP A 251 -32.87 20.19 6.31
N GLY A 252 -32.26 19.19 6.98
CA GLY A 252 -32.68 17.80 6.84
C GLY A 252 -31.68 16.73 6.39
N GLU A 253 -30.38 17.01 6.21
CA GLU A 253 -29.46 16.06 5.56
C GLU A 253 -28.14 15.75 6.33
N ASP A 254 -28.19 15.68 7.67
CA ASP A 254 -27.18 14.95 8.48
C ASP A 254 -27.07 13.44 8.10
N LEU A 255 -27.91 13.00 7.16
CA LEU A 255 -28.10 11.63 6.68
C LEU A 255 -27.10 11.19 5.60
N ASP A 256 -26.54 12.08 4.78
CA ASP A 256 -25.91 11.65 3.52
C ASP A 256 -24.42 11.24 3.65
N ILE A 257 -23.63 11.80 4.55
CA ILE A 257 -22.22 11.35 4.76
C ILE A 257 -22.13 10.10 5.63
N GLN A 258 -22.93 10.00 6.70
CA GLN A 258 -23.03 8.74 7.45
C GLN A 258 -23.48 7.61 6.52
N LYS A 259 -24.32 7.92 5.54
CA LYS A 259 -24.74 6.99 4.49
C LYS A 259 -23.60 6.65 3.53
N ILE A 260 -22.71 7.57 3.13
CA ILE A 260 -21.49 7.26 2.35
C ILE A 260 -20.57 6.29 3.09
N ASP A 261 -20.19 6.63 4.32
CA ASP A 261 -19.30 5.81 5.14
C ASP A 261 -19.93 4.44 5.41
N LYS A 262 -21.25 4.41 5.61
CA LYS A 262 -22.02 3.18 5.75
C LYS A 262 -22.06 2.37 4.46
N GLU A 263 -22.36 2.96 3.32
CA GLU A 263 -22.38 2.26 2.01
C GLU A 263 -21.00 1.73 1.62
N GLN A 264 -19.93 2.46 1.95
CA GLN A 264 -18.55 2.01 1.74
C GLN A 264 -18.18 0.88 2.68
N ALA A 265 -18.52 1.00 3.97
CA ALA A 265 -18.32 -0.07 4.94
C ALA A 265 -19.17 -1.31 4.59
N ASP A 266 -20.38 -1.12 4.07
CA ASP A 266 -21.28 -2.19 3.63
C ASP A 266 -20.72 -2.90 2.39
N LEU A 267 -20.21 -2.16 1.40
CA LEU A 267 -19.51 -2.74 0.25
C LEU A 267 -18.25 -3.50 0.67
N ALA A 268 -17.44 -2.94 1.58
CA ALA A 268 -16.24 -3.62 2.09
C ALA A 268 -16.59 -4.92 2.82
N ARG A 269 -17.63 -4.89 3.67
CA ARG A 269 -18.15 -6.08 4.34
C ARG A 269 -18.69 -7.10 3.34
N ALA A 270 -19.46 -6.67 2.33
CA ALA A 270 -19.99 -7.55 1.29
C ALA A 270 -18.86 -8.23 0.49
N ASN A 271 -17.85 -7.47 0.08
CA ASN A 271 -16.65 -7.99 -0.58
C ASN A 271 -15.95 -9.05 0.28
N PHE A 272 -15.79 -8.78 1.58
CA PHE A 272 -15.23 -9.74 2.52
C PHE A 272 -16.07 -11.02 2.60
N PHE A 273 -17.41 -10.93 2.67
CA PHE A 273 -18.27 -12.11 2.71
C PHE A 273 -18.19 -12.96 1.44
N VAL A 274 -18.09 -12.34 0.26
CA VAL A 274 -17.90 -13.07 -1.01
C VAL A 274 -16.57 -13.81 -1.00
N ILE A 275 -15.48 -13.14 -0.62
CA ILE A 275 -14.15 -13.77 -0.50
C ILE A 275 -14.18 -14.88 0.55
N LYS A 276 -14.79 -14.66 1.71
CA LYS A 276 -14.80 -15.61 2.83
C LYS A 276 -15.41 -16.95 2.44
N LYS A 277 -16.45 -16.97 1.60
CA LYS A 277 -17.09 -18.23 1.13
C LYS A 277 -16.11 -19.12 0.36
N GLU A 278 -15.22 -18.52 -0.43
CA GLU A 278 -14.27 -19.22 -1.29
C GLU A 278 -12.81 -19.08 -0.80
N ALA A 279 -12.63 -18.59 0.44
CA ALA A 279 -11.32 -18.16 0.92
C ALA A 279 -10.32 -19.32 1.00
N GLN A 280 -10.78 -20.55 1.24
CA GLN A 280 -9.92 -21.72 1.24
C GLN A 280 -9.24 -21.89 -0.13
N GLY A 281 -10.04 -21.98 -1.22
CA GLY A 281 -9.52 -22.16 -2.57
C GLY A 281 -8.66 -20.99 -3.06
N ILE A 282 -9.10 -19.75 -2.78
CA ILE A 282 -8.34 -18.56 -3.18
C ILE A 282 -7.00 -18.51 -2.44
N LEU A 283 -7.01 -18.69 -1.11
CA LEU A 283 -5.77 -18.63 -0.32
C LEU A 283 -4.84 -19.79 -0.64
N ASP A 284 -5.34 -21.01 -0.85
CA ASP A 284 -4.54 -22.15 -1.31
C ASP A 284 -3.77 -21.80 -2.59
N LEU A 285 -4.45 -21.21 -3.57
CA LEU A 285 -3.86 -20.87 -4.86
C LEU A 285 -2.88 -19.70 -4.75
N VAL A 286 -3.27 -18.60 -4.09
CA VAL A 286 -2.44 -17.40 -3.99
C VAL A 286 -1.21 -17.65 -3.10
N ILE A 287 -1.33 -18.40 -2.00
CA ILE A 287 -0.18 -18.77 -1.16
C ILE A 287 0.79 -19.66 -1.94
N LYS A 288 0.27 -20.61 -2.73
CA LYS A 288 1.09 -21.44 -3.59
C LYS A 288 1.87 -20.60 -4.59
N ASP A 289 1.23 -19.68 -5.30
CA ASP A 289 1.90 -18.80 -6.27
C ASP A 289 2.87 -17.83 -5.58
N ALA A 290 2.53 -17.31 -4.39
CA ALA A 290 3.41 -16.47 -3.58
C ALA A 290 4.68 -17.20 -3.08
N SER A 291 4.60 -18.53 -2.92
CA SER A 291 5.72 -19.34 -2.42
C SER A 291 6.54 -19.98 -3.56
N GLN A 292 5.88 -20.42 -4.62
CA GLN A 292 6.45 -21.30 -5.65
C GLN A 292 6.40 -20.73 -7.07
N GLY A 293 5.75 -19.58 -7.30
CA GLY A 293 5.65 -18.96 -8.62
C GLY A 293 6.97 -18.36 -9.11
N SER A 294 6.98 -17.84 -10.35
CA SER A 294 8.07 -16.96 -10.82
C SER A 294 8.18 -15.72 -9.92
N GLU A 295 9.31 -15.00 -9.91
CA GLU A 295 9.46 -13.80 -9.05
C GLU A 295 8.36 -12.76 -9.32
N PHE A 296 7.97 -12.57 -10.58
CA PHE A 296 6.83 -11.72 -10.92
C PHE A 296 5.49 -12.31 -10.41
N GLY A 297 5.31 -13.63 -10.52
CA GLY A 297 4.16 -14.36 -9.97
C GLY A 297 4.05 -14.22 -8.44
N LYS A 298 5.18 -14.30 -7.73
CA LYS A 298 5.25 -14.09 -6.28
C LYS A 298 4.86 -12.66 -5.91
N THR A 299 5.46 -11.68 -6.59
CA THR A 299 5.21 -10.25 -6.35
C THR A 299 3.71 -9.92 -6.45
N ILE A 300 3.05 -10.29 -7.55
CA ILE A 300 1.62 -10.00 -7.73
C ILE A 300 0.73 -10.79 -6.76
N SER A 301 1.12 -12.02 -6.40
CA SER A 301 0.39 -12.82 -5.41
C SER A 301 0.47 -12.19 -4.01
N LEU A 302 1.63 -11.63 -3.65
CA LEU A 302 1.83 -10.90 -2.39
C LEU A 302 0.96 -9.62 -2.34
N TYR A 303 0.85 -8.87 -3.44
CA TYR A 303 -0.08 -7.74 -3.52
C TYR A 303 -1.55 -8.17 -3.39
N VAL A 304 -1.93 -9.32 -3.96
CA VAL A 304 -3.27 -9.89 -3.74
C VAL A 304 -3.48 -10.22 -2.26
N LEU A 305 -2.53 -10.88 -1.59
CA LEU A 305 -2.63 -11.15 -0.15
C LEU A 305 -2.73 -9.86 0.67
N GLU A 306 -1.99 -8.81 0.29
CA GLU A 306 -2.08 -7.51 0.92
C GLU A 306 -3.50 -6.92 0.79
N ALA A 307 -4.08 -6.97 -0.41
CA ALA A 307 -5.45 -6.51 -0.66
C ALA A 307 -6.49 -7.34 0.12
N LEU A 308 -6.29 -8.67 0.23
CA LEU A 308 -7.16 -9.54 1.04
C LEU A 308 -7.06 -9.21 2.53
N VAL A 309 -5.87 -8.88 3.04
CA VAL A 309 -5.69 -8.39 4.41
C VAL A 309 -6.41 -7.05 4.62
N CYS A 310 -6.38 -6.14 3.64
CA CYS A 310 -7.07 -4.84 3.73
C CYS A 310 -8.58 -4.98 3.98
N ILE A 311 -9.24 -5.97 3.39
CA ILE A 311 -10.68 -6.22 3.53
C ILE A 311 -11.02 -7.17 4.68
N ASP A 312 -10.03 -7.73 5.39
CA ASP A 312 -10.27 -8.68 6.47
C ASP A 312 -10.76 -7.98 7.75
N HIS A 313 -12.07 -8.01 7.95
CA HIS A 313 -12.71 -7.41 9.11
C HIS A 313 -12.70 -8.33 10.35
N GLU A 314 -12.69 -9.65 10.15
CA GLU A 314 -12.85 -10.64 11.22
C GLU A 314 -11.52 -11.32 11.63
N ARG A 315 -10.39 -10.87 11.08
CA ARG A 315 -9.06 -11.51 11.24
C ARG A 315 -9.01 -12.94 10.71
N TYR A 316 -9.94 -13.30 9.82
CA TYR A 316 -10.03 -14.63 9.26
C TYR A 316 -8.82 -14.93 8.37
N ILE A 317 -8.47 -14.00 7.47
CA ILE A 317 -7.33 -14.14 6.56
C ILE A 317 -6.03 -14.21 7.36
N LEU A 318 -5.86 -13.36 8.39
CA LEU A 318 -4.70 -13.44 9.30
C LEU A 318 -4.55 -14.83 9.92
N SER A 319 -5.65 -15.40 10.45
CA SER A 319 -5.64 -16.72 11.07
C SER A 319 -5.23 -17.81 10.07
N GLN A 320 -5.67 -17.71 8.81
CA GLN A 320 -5.33 -18.65 7.76
C GLN A 320 -3.85 -18.55 7.36
N LEU A 321 -3.35 -17.33 7.14
CA LEU A 321 -1.92 -17.11 6.81
C LEU A 321 -1.00 -17.62 7.93
N GLN A 322 -1.43 -17.46 9.18
CA GLN A 322 -0.72 -17.97 10.35
C GLN A 322 -0.77 -19.50 10.45
N SER A 323 -1.96 -20.11 10.37
CA SER A 323 -2.14 -21.57 10.53
C SER A 323 -1.42 -22.38 9.45
N ARG A 324 -1.35 -21.82 8.24
CA ARG A 324 -0.64 -22.40 7.08
C ARG A 324 0.87 -22.15 7.11
N GLY A 325 1.38 -21.44 8.12
CA GLY A 325 2.81 -21.13 8.25
C GLY A 325 3.37 -20.16 7.21
N PHE A 326 2.51 -19.49 6.44
CA PHE A 326 2.93 -18.62 5.34
C PHE A 326 3.74 -17.41 5.84
N ILE A 327 3.30 -16.76 6.91
CA ILE A 327 4.01 -15.60 7.50
C ILE A 327 5.44 -15.99 7.91
N ARG A 328 5.62 -17.17 8.51
CA ARG A 328 6.95 -17.68 8.87
C ARG A 328 7.80 -17.97 7.63
N SER A 329 7.18 -18.50 6.56
CA SER A 329 7.85 -18.70 5.28
C SER A 329 8.33 -17.39 4.66
N CYS A 330 7.52 -16.32 4.67
CA CYS A 330 7.92 -14.99 4.22
C CYS A 330 9.11 -14.45 5.02
N LEU A 331 9.07 -14.55 6.35
CA LEU A 331 10.19 -14.13 7.19
C LEU A 331 11.48 -14.93 6.90
N GLY A 332 11.36 -16.24 6.69
CA GLY A 332 12.47 -17.09 6.25
C GLY A 332 13.03 -16.67 4.89
N SER A 333 12.16 -16.35 3.94
CA SER A 333 12.52 -15.83 2.61
C SER A 333 13.33 -14.53 2.69
N ILE A 334 12.90 -13.58 3.53
CA ILE A 334 13.59 -12.31 3.79
C ILE A 334 15.00 -12.55 4.34
N SER A 335 15.14 -13.43 5.34
CA SER A 335 16.46 -13.72 5.93
C SER A 335 17.44 -14.42 4.98
N ASN A 336 16.92 -15.17 4.00
CA ASN A 336 17.72 -15.96 3.07
C ASN A 336 18.07 -15.22 1.77
N ILE A 337 17.81 -13.91 1.68
CA ILE A 337 18.16 -13.14 0.49
C ILE A 337 19.67 -13.08 0.30
N SER A 338 20.10 -13.61 -0.85
CA SER A 338 21.46 -13.45 -1.37
C SER A 338 21.39 -12.88 -2.78
N TYR A 339 22.00 -11.72 -2.99
CA TYR A 339 22.31 -11.25 -4.34
C TYR A 339 23.54 -12.03 -4.81
N GLN A 340 23.41 -12.92 -5.79
CA GLN A 340 24.57 -13.49 -6.46
C GLN A 340 25.21 -12.41 -7.34
N ASP A 341 26.54 -12.36 -7.37
CA ASP A 341 27.34 -11.33 -8.02
C ASP A 341 26.94 -11.07 -9.49
N GLY A 342 26.42 -9.87 -9.75
CA GLY A 342 26.60 -9.07 -10.97
C GLY A 342 26.15 -9.61 -12.34
N THR A 343 25.77 -10.88 -12.48
CA THR A 343 25.56 -11.51 -13.80
C THR A 343 24.12 -11.49 -14.31
N HIS A 344 23.13 -11.22 -13.44
CA HIS A 344 21.71 -11.16 -13.81
C HIS A 344 20.98 -9.94 -13.19
N LEU A 345 21.18 -8.76 -13.78
CA LEU A 345 20.54 -7.49 -13.39
C LEU A 345 19.00 -7.55 -13.33
N LEU A 346 18.37 -8.30 -14.25
CA LEU A 346 16.91 -8.41 -14.31
C LEU A 346 16.34 -9.29 -13.17
N GLU A 347 16.98 -10.43 -12.89
CA GLU A 347 16.54 -11.35 -11.82
C GLU A 347 16.75 -10.72 -10.44
N SER A 348 17.85 -9.98 -10.26
CA SER A 348 18.10 -9.23 -9.03
C SER A 348 17.09 -8.10 -8.81
N GLN A 349 16.67 -7.40 -9.87
CA GLN A 349 15.60 -6.39 -9.78
C GLN A 349 14.24 -7.02 -9.44
N GLN A 350 13.87 -8.13 -10.09
CA GLN A 350 12.61 -8.84 -9.80
C GLN A 350 12.58 -9.40 -8.37
N ARG A 351 13.72 -9.88 -7.88
CA ARG A 351 13.85 -10.33 -6.50
C ARG A 351 13.71 -9.17 -5.51
N ALA A 352 14.21 -7.98 -5.84
CA ALA A 352 14.02 -6.78 -5.02
C ALA A 352 12.53 -6.39 -4.93
N CYS A 353 11.79 -6.42 -6.05
CA CYS A 353 10.34 -6.18 -6.04
C CYS A 353 9.59 -7.22 -5.19
N THR A 354 10.03 -8.48 -5.23
CA THR A 354 9.43 -9.55 -4.40
C THR A 354 9.69 -9.29 -2.92
N LEU A 355 10.92 -8.90 -2.54
CA LEU A 355 11.24 -8.51 -1.17
C LEU A 355 10.41 -7.30 -0.70
N GLU A 356 10.26 -6.29 -1.55
CA GLU A 356 9.43 -5.13 -1.26
C GLU A 356 7.98 -5.54 -0.98
N ALA A 357 7.42 -6.42 -1.81
CA ALA A 357 6.07 -6.95 -1.61
C ALA A 357 5.94 -7.81 -0.34
N GLU A 358 6.96 -8.60 0.02
CA GLU A 358 7.00 -9.33 1.30
C GLU A 358 6.97 -8.36 2.48
N LEU A 359 7.82 -7.33 2.47
CA LEU A 359 7.86 -6.32 3.53
C LEU A 359 6.58 -5.49 3.60
N ALA A 360 5.99 -5.13 2.45
CA ALA A 360 4.72 -4.43 2.36
C ALA A 360 3.58 -5.24 2.99
N LEU A 361 3.53 -6.55 2.74
CA LEU A 361 2.55 -7.45 3.37
C LEU A 361 2.72 -7.51 4.89
N LEU A 362 3.95 -7.63 5.40
CA LEU A 362 4.22 -7.64 6.84
C LEU A 362 3.84 -6.30 7.49
N LEU A 363 4.17 -5.18 6.84
CA LEU A 363 3.77 -3.85 7.29
C LEU A 363 2.25 -3.74 7.31
N ARG A 364 1.56 -4.21 6.26
CA ARG A 364 0.09 -4.21 6.18
C ARG A 364 -0.55 -5.02 7.29
N ILE A 365 -0.02 -6.20 7.62
CA ILE A 365 -0.49 -7.02 8.75
C ILE A 365 -0.35 -6.24 10.07
N SER A 366 0.79 -5.60 10.30
CA SER A 366 1.02 -4.82 11.52
C SER A 366 0.06 -3.63 11.63
N HIS A 367 -0.22 -2.95 10.51
CA HIS A 367 -1.08 -1.78 10.46
C HIS A 367 -2.57 -2.15 10.60
N LYS A 368 -3.05 -3.10 9.77
CA LYS A 368 -4.47 -3.50 9.71
C LYS A 368 -4.96 -4.10 11.02
N TYR A 369 -4.14 -4.93 11.67
CA TYR A 369 -4.53 -5.64 12.89
C TYR A 369 -3.95 -5.01 14.16
N GLY A 370 -3.25 -3.87 14.03
CA GLY A 370 -2.62 -3.12 15.10
C GLY A 370 -1.77 -3.99 16.03
N LYS A 371 -2.01 -3.89 17.33
CA LYS A 371 -1.27 -4.65 18.37
C LYS A 371 -1.29 -6.16 18.12
N SER A 372 -2.39 -6.72 17.61
CA SER A 372 -2.48 -8.16 17.38
C SER A 372 -1.59 -8.64 16.23
N GLY A 373 -1.59 -7.91 15.11
CA GLY A 373 -0.69 -8.19 13.98
C GLY A 373 0.78 -8.02 14.37
N GLY A 374 1.10 -6.93 15.06
CA GLY A 374 2.44 -6.70 15.59
C GLY A 374 2.92 -7.82 16.53
N GLN A 375 2.05 -8.32 17.42
CA GLN A 375 2.39 -9.42 18.33
C GLN A 375 2.66 -10.74 17.60
N VAL A 376 1.89 -11.05 16.53
CA VAL A 376 2.12 -12.23 15.69
C VAL A 376 3.50 -12.16 15.06
N LEU A 377 3.82 -11.05 14.39
CA LEU A 377 5.12 -10.85 13.74
C LEU A 377 6.28 -10.91 14.74
N PHE A 378 6.13 -10.23 15.88
CA PHE A 378 7.11 -10.25 16.96
C PHE A 378 7.35 -11.67 17.50
N SER A 379 6.28 -12.43 17.76
CA SER A 379 6.39 -13.81 18.25
C SER A 379 7.06 -14.78 17.26
N MET A 380 7.11 -14.42 15.98
CA MET A 380 7.77 -15.18 14.93
C MET A 380 9.21 -14.71 14.64
N GLY A 381 9.78 -13.84 15.48
CA GLY A 381 11.17 -13.39 15.33
C GLY A 381 11.37 -12.43 14.17
N ALA A 382 10.36 -11.62 13.81
CA ALA A 382 10.45 -10.73 12.65
C ALA A 382 11.70 -9.81 12.66
N LEU A 383 12.10 -9.30 13.82
CA LEU A 383 13.30 -8.46 13.95
C LEU A 383 14.59 -9.24 13.65
N GLU A 384 14.68 -10.51 14.06
CA GLU A 384 15.85 -11.38 13.80
C GLU A 384 15.98 -11.68 12.30
N HIS A 385 14.84 -11.97 11.64
CA HIS A 385 14.81 -12.22 10.20
C HIS A 385 15.13 -10.97 9.38
N ILE A 386 14.63 -9.80 9.78
CA ILE A 386 14.95 -8.52 9.15
C ILE A 386 16.43 -8.18 9.37
N ALA A 387 16.97 -8.33 10.59
CA ALA A 387 18.38 -8.11 10.87
C ALA A 387 19.31 -9.01 10.03
N SER A 388 18.85 -10.22 9.72
CA SER A 388 19.58 -11.16 8.86
C SER A 388 19.48 -10.85 7.37
N CYS A 389 18.59 -9.92 6.97
CA CYS A 389 18.38 -9.56 5.57
C CYS A 389 19.57 -8.78 5.02
N ARG A 390 20.27 -9.38 4.04
CA ARG A 390 21.45 -8.79 3.40
C ARG A 390 21.15 -7.60 2.48
N ALA A 391 19.87 -7.25 2.29
CA ALA A 391 19.49 -6.06 1.53
C ALA A 391 19.73 -4.75 2.31
N ILE A 392 19.81 -4.81 3.64
CA ILE A 392 20.00 -3.63 4.52
C ILE A 392 21.39 -2.99 4.33
N SER A 393 22.36 -3.70 3.72
CA SER A 393 23.70 -3.18 3.45
C SER A 393 23.84 -2.36 2.15
N PHE A 394 22.76 -2.12 1.39
CA PHE A 394 22.88 -1.47 0.07
C PHE A 394 23.25 0.02 0.09
N LYS A 395 23.18 0.71 1.24
CA LYS A 395 23.58 2.12 1.37
C LYS A 395 24.82 2.37 2.25
N GLY A 396 25.48 1.31 2.72
CA GLY A 396 26.69 1.45 3.53
C GLY A 396 27.41 0.13 3.71
N ASN A 397 28.74 0.14 3.49
CA ASN A 397 29.65 -0.97 3.77
C ASN A 397 29.53 -1.38 5.25
N MET A 398 28.65 -2.33 5.55
CA MET A 398 28.47 -2.87 6.90
C MET A 398 29.09 -4.25 7.00
N ARG A 399 30.17 -4.36 7.76
CA ARG A 399 30.72 -5.65 8.18
C ARG A 399 29.79 -6.27 9.22
N ARG A 400 29.45 -7.53 8.96
CA ARG A 400 28.64 -8.44 9.77
C ARG A 400 29.13 -8.48 11.23
N VAL A 401 28.22 -8.35 12.19
CA VAL A 401 28.44 -8.78 13.59
C VAL A 401 27.47 -9.94 13.86
N ASP A 402 28.01 -11.12 14.16
CA ASP A 402 27.23 -12.29 14.54
C ASP A 402 26.51 -12.01 15.87
N MET A 403 25.19 -11.88 15.82
CA MET A 403 24.33 -11.81 17.00
C MET A 403 24.15 -13.23 17.58
N LYS A 404 25.03 -13.62 18.51
CA LYS A 404 24.73 -14.71 19.44
C LYS A 404 23.98 -14.13 20.63
N LEU A 405 22.67 -14.31 20.65
CA LEU A 405 21.80 -13.95 21.77
C LEU A 405 22.20 -14.81 22.99
N GLN A 406 23.04 -14.28 23.89
CA GLN A 406 23.36 -14.94 25.16
C GLN A 406 22.21 -14.75 26.13
N SER A 407 21.55 -15.86 26.49
CA SER A 407 20.59 -15.91 27.57
C SER A 407 21.34 -15.91 28.90
N ASP A 408 21.28 -14.80 29.65
CA ASP A 408 21.67 -14.81 31.06
C ASP A 408 20.49 -14.50 31.98
N VAL A 409 20.36 -15.35 32.98
CA VAL A 409 19.27 -15.43 33.96
C VAL A 409 19.62 -14.60 35.19
N GLY A 410 18.69 -13.76 35.65
CA GLY A 410 18.79 -13.07 36.95
C GLY A 410 17.54 -12.28 37.35
N TYR A 411 16.76 -12.84 38.29
CA TYR A 411 15.68 -12.32 39.16
C TYR A 411 15.36 -10.79 39.12
N SER A 412 14.19 -10.32 38.67
CA SER A 412 12.81 -10.31 39.22
C SER A 412 12.44 -9.08 40.08
N VAL A 413 11.61 -8.15 39.54
CA VAL A 413 10.47 -7.48 40.24
C VAL A 413 9.40 -7.02 39.21
N GLN A 414 8.13 -7.26 39.54
CA GLN A 414 6.86 -6.74 38.99
C GLN A 414 6.27 -7.26 37.66
N LYS A 415 5.37 -8.22 37.86
CA LYS A 415 4.62 -9.11 36.96
C LYS A 415 3.53 -8.45 36.08
N GLN A 416 3.65 -7.17 35.73
CA GLN A 416 2.78 -6.49 34.76
C GLN A 416 3.55 -5.66 33.70
N ARG A 417 4.88 -5.52 33.84
CA ARG A 417 5.78 -4.80 32.90
C ARG A 417 6.56 -5.71 31.94
N THR A 418 6.52 -7.02 32.14
CA THR A 418 7.39 -8.00 31.46
C THR A 418 7.20 -8.11 29.94
N GLY A 419 5.99 -7.90 29.42
CA GLY A 419 5.72 -7.96 27.98
C GLY A 419 6.22 -6.74 27.19
N ARG A 420 6.02 -5.52 27.71
CA ARG A 420 6.51 -4.28 27.09
C ARG A 420 8.04 -4.22 27.12
N ASN A 421 8.64 -4.65 28.22
CA ASN A 421 10.11 -4.61 28.39
C ASN A 421 10.82 -5.59 27.45
N LYS A 422 10.20 -6.73 27.07
CA LYS A 422 10.79 -7.67 26.12
C LYS A 422 10.86 -7.08 24.71
N ILE A 423 9.78 -6.47 24.22
CA ILE A 423 9.74 -5.83 22.90
C ILE A 423 10.75 -4.66 22.85
N VAL A 424 10.73 -3.78 23.86
CA VAL A 424 11.66 -2.64 23.93
C VAL A 424 13.11 -3.12 23.93
N ARG A 425 13.44 -4.17 24.69
CA ARG A 425 14.78 -4.77 24.71
C ARG A 425 15.19 -5.30 23.34
N GLU A 426 14.35 -6.07 22.67
CA GLU A 426 14.68 -6.61 21.34
C GLU A 426 14.86 -5.51 20.29
N VAL A 427 14.06 -4.43 20.35
CA VAL A 427 14.26 -3.27 19.47
C VAL A 427 15.57 -2.55 19.79
N ILE A 428 15.93 -2.40 21.07
CA ILE A 428 17.22 -1.82 21.48
C ILE A 428 18.38 -2.68 20.94
N GLU A 429 18.33 -4.00 21.09
CA GLU A 429 19.37 -4.90 20.57
C GLU A 429 19.46 -4.84 19.04
N PHE A 430 18.32 -4.72 18.35
CA PHE A 430 18.30 -4.48 16.91
C PHE A 430 19.00 -3.17 16.54
N ILE A 431 18.75 -2.07 17.26
CA ILE A 431 19.39 -0.77 17.02
C ILE A 431 20.89 -0.86 17.28
N LYS A 432 21.32 -1.49 18.38
CA LYS A 432 22.73 -1.71 18.71
C LYS A 432 23.44 -2.50 17.61
N GLY A 433 22.78 -3.53 17.06
CA GLY A 433 23.28 -4.31 15.92
C GLY A 433 23.45 -3.50 14.62
N HIS A 434 22.73 -2.38 14.48
CA HIS A 434 22.74 -1.52 13.30
C HIS A 434 23.21 -0.10 13.61
N GLN A 435 24.10 0.06 14.60
CA GLN A 435 24.50 1.37 15.11
C GLN A 435 24.90 2.35 14.00
N ASN A 436 25.75 1.93 13.06
CA ASN A 436 26.26 2.81 12.01
C ASN A 436 25.16 3.43 11.14
N LEU A 437 24.04 2.73 10.91
CA LEU A 437 22.90 3.26 10.16
C LEU A 437 22.25 4.41 10.92
N PHE A 438 21.99 4.21 12.21
CA PHE A 438 21.40 5.24 13.06
C PHE A 438 22.36 6.41 13.26
N ASP A 439 23.65 6.15 13.46
CA ASP A 439 24.68 7.19 13.56
C ASP A 439 24.78 8.02 12.28
N GLN A 440 24.70 7.39 11.10
CA GLN A 440 24.66 8.11 9.84
C GLN A 440 23.41 8.99 9.78
N LEU A 441 22.21 8.43 9.99
CA LEU A 441 20.95 9.17 9.91
C LEU A 441 20.85 10.34 10.91
N LEU A 442 21.46 10.21 12.10
CA LEU A 442 21.50 11.30 13.09
C LEU A 442 22.48 12.42 12.71
N ARG A 443 23.51 12.13 11.90
CA ARG A 443 24.53 13.09 11.45
C ARG A 443 24.23 13.72 10.10
N GLU A 444 23.30 13.15 9.32
CA GLU A 444 22.92 13.69 8.02
C GLU A 444 22.34 15.11 8.14
N ASP A 445 22.67 15.97 7.18
CA ASP A 445 22.12 17.32 7.10
C ASP A 445 20.68 17.28 6.55
N PHE A 446 19.71 17.35 7.47
CA PHE A 446 18.28 17.41 7.11
C PHE A 446 17.93 18.63 6.24
N THR A 447 18.79 19.66 6.18
CA THR A 447 18.60 20.81 5.27
C THR A 447 19.04 20.53 3.83
N GLN A 448 19.61 19.36 3.54
CA GLN A 448 19.95 18.91 2.18
C GLN A 448 19.27 17.59 1.80
N ALA A 449 18.59 16.93 2.74
CA ALA A 449 17.88 15.69 2.51
C ALA A 449 16.78 15.81 1.44
N ASP A 450 16.67 14.74 0.64
CA ASP A 450 15.51 14.49 -0.23
C ASP A 450 14.33 13.91 0.58
N ASP A 451 13.18 13.74 -0.07
CA ASP A 451 11.95 13.31 0.62
C ASP A 451 12.06 11.94 1.29
N LEU A 452 12.79 11.01 0.66
CA LEU A 452 13.00 9.65 1.15
C LEU A 452 13.94 9.63 2.35
N LEU A 453 15.06 10.35 2.28
CA LEU A 453 16.01 10.46 3.38
C LEU A 453 15.37 11.16 4.58
N MET A 454 14.53 12.17 4.35
CA MET A 454 13.76 12.81 5.42
C MET A 454 12.83 11.84 6.15
N GLU A 455 12.13 10.96 5.42
CA GLU A 455 11.29 9.92 6.03
C GLU A 455 12.11 8.90 6.83
N GLN A 456 13.29 8.53 6.34
CA GLN A 456 14.22 7.65 7.06
C GLN A 456 14.71 8.29 8.37
N ILE A 457 15.07 9.58 8.35
CA ILE A 457 15.48 10.33 9.55
C ILE A 457 14.32 10.42 10.54
N ILE A 458 13.11 10.79 10.08
CA ILE A 458 11.91 10.85 10.94
C ILE A 458 11.64 9.50 11.59
N LEU A 459 11.73 8.40 10.84
CA LEU A 459 11.48 7.06 11.35
C LEU A 459 12.55 6.66 12.40
N ALA A 460 13.84 6.87 12.09
CA ALA A 460 14.93 6.54 13.00
C ALA A 460 14.83 7.32 14.32
N VAL A 461 14.64 8.64 14.23
CA VAL A 461 14.45 9.50 15.41
C VAL A 461 13.17 9.12 16.15
N GLY A 462 12.06 8.87 15.47
CA GLY A 462 10.81 8.44 16.10
C GLY A 462 10.92 7.10 16.84
N ILE A 463 11.72 6.16 16.34
CA ILE A 463 12.05 4.90 17.03
C ILE A 463 12.91 5.18 18.25
N LEU A 464 14.05 5.87 18.08
CA LEU A 464 14.98 6.19 19.17
C LEU A 464 14.29 6.95 20.30
N SER A 465 13.46 7.95 19.97
CA SER A 465 12.68 8.73 20.92
C SER A 465 11.76 7.89 21.81
N LYS A 466 11.33 6.71 21.35
CA LYS A 466 10.41 5.83 22.08
C LYS A 466 11.13 4.75 22.88
N VAL A 467 12.28 4.25 22.42
CA VAL A 467 12.94 3.07 23.03
C VAL A 467 14.22 3.40 23.76
N TRP A 468 14.98 4.40 23.29
CA TRP A 468 16.25 4.78 23.88
C TRP A 468 16.16 5.35 25.31
N PRO A 469 15.06 6.00 25.76
CA PRO A 469 14.95 6.40 27.16
C PRO A 469 15.02 5.26 28.19
N PHE A 470 14.88 4.01 27.74
CA PHE A 470 14.95 2.81 28.57
C PHE A 470 16.33 2.15 28.57
N GLU A 471 17.27 2.62 27.75
CA GLU A 471 18.66 2.15 27.75
C GLU A 471 19.48 2.97 28.75
N GLU A 472 20.14 2.30 29.68
CA GLU A 472 20.96 2.94 30.72
C GLU A 472 22.39 3.23 30.24
N ASN A 473 22.83 2.61 29.14
CA ASN A 473 24.18 2.76 28.60
C ASN A 473 24.25 3.82 27.49
N ASP A 474 24.88 4.95 27.80
CA ASP A 474 25.13 6.06 26.86
C ASP A 474 26.30 5.81 25.88
N GLY A 475 26.94 4.65 25.92
CA GLY A 475 28.15 4.34 25.12
C GLY A 475 27.99 4.36 23.60
N TYR A 476 26.76 4.46 23.08
CA TYR A 476 26.45 4.49 21.65
C TYR A 476 26.37 5.90 21.06
N GLY A 477 26.36 6.96 21.88
CA GLY A 477 26.36 8.35 21.39
C GLY A 477 25.03 8.85 20.79
N PHE A 478 23.99 8.02 20.70
CA PHE A 478 22.69 8.43 20.13
C PHE A 478 22.02 9.57 20.92
N VAL A 479 22.16 9.61 22.25
CA VAL A 479 21.62 10.71 23.07
C VAL A 479 22.23 12.04 22.64
N GLN A 480 23.55 12.06 22.40
CA GLN A 480 24.24 13.25 21.91
C GLN A 480 23.77 13.61 20.49
N GLY A 481 23.64 12.62 19.59
CA GLY A 481 23.12 12.85 18.24
C GLY A 481 21.70 13.44 18.23
N LEU A 482 20.82 12.97 19.12
CA LEU A 482 19.48 13.54 19.28
C LEU A 482 19.53 14.99 19.80
N PHE A 483 20.37 15.29 20.79
CA PHE A 483 20.51 16.65 21.31
C PHE A 483 21.13 17.62 20.30
N ASP A 484 22.16 17.19 19.56
CA ASP A 484 22.76 17.99 18.49
C ASP A 484 21.71 18.32 17.41
N MET A 485 20.88 17.34 17.05
CA MET A 485 19.78 17.54 16.11
C MET A 485 18.72 18.51 16.65
N MET A 486 18.38 18.46 17.95
CA MET A 486 17.49 19.45 18.58
C MET A 486 18.05 20.86 18.51
N SER A 487 19.32 21.04 18.89
CA SER A 487 19.99 22.34 18.88
C SER A 487 19.97 22.98 17.49
N ASN A 488 20.11 22.19 16.43
CA ASN A 488 20.03 22.69 15.05
C ASN A 488 18.57 22.93 14.60
N LEU A 489 17.66 21.99 14.82
CA LEU A 489 16.28 22.05 14.30
C LEU A 489 15.38 23.09 14.97
N PHE A 490 15.60 23.36 16.25
CA PHE A 490 14.74 24.26 17.03
C PHE A 490 15.01 25.73 16.70
N ILE A 491 16.22 26.04 16.20
CA ILE A 491 16.63 27.38 15.76
C ILE A 491 16.15 27.67 14.33
N VAL A 492 16.13 26.67 13.44
CA VAL A 492 15.80 26.87 12.02
C VAL A 492 14.35 27.33 11.85
N SER A 493 14.14 28.58 11.46
CA SER A 493 12.83 29.10 11.07
C SER A 493 12.41 28.53 9.69
N PRO A 494 11.15 28.10 9.50
CA PRO A 494 10.65 27.65 8.19
C PRO A 494 10.77 28.70 7.08
N ILE A 495 10.90 29.98 7.45
CA ILE A 495 10.80 31.14 6.54
C ILE A 495 11.99 31.21 5.57
N LYS A 496 13.18 30.72 5.94
CA LYS A 496 14.36 30.72 5.05
C LYS A 496 14.42 29.55 4.08
N SER A 497 13.61 28.51 4.26
CA SER A 497 13.56 27.33 3.38
C SER A 497 12.50 27.41 2.28
N ILE A 498 11.75 28.52 2.21
CA ILE A 498 10.65 28.73 1.24
C ILE A 498 11.15 28.77 -0.22
N SER A 499 12.44 29.00 -0.46
CA SER A 499 13.01 29.00 -1.82
C SER A 499 13.14 27.62 -2.46
N SER A 500 12.90 26.53 -1.74
CA SER A 500 12.83 25.17 -2.33
C SER A 500 11.45 24.56 -2.10
N GLN A 501 10.62 24.64 -3.13
CA GLN A 501 9.21 24.21 -3.21
C GLN A 501 8.97 22.69 -2.99
N LYS A 502 9.97 21.94 -2.48
CA LYS A 502 9.95 20.47 -2.37
C LYS A 502 9.89 19.91 -0.95
N ARG A 503 9.91 20.73 0.11
CA ARG A 503 9.90 20.21 1.50
C ARG A 503 8.59 20.45 2.20
N SER A 504 7.96 19.39 2.68
CA SER A 504 6.73 19.51 3.45
C SER A 504 7.04 19.96 4.89
N GLU A 505 6.48 21.11 5.27
CA GLU A 505 6.49 21.65 6.64
C GLU A 505 5.99 20.63 7.68
N LEU A 506 5.11 19.73 7.27
CA LEU A 506 4.63 18.58 8.05
C LEU A 506 5.77 17.66 8.50
N LYS A 507 6.64 17.25 7.57
CA LYS A 507 7.76 16.34 7.86
C LYS A 507 8.75 16.96 8.87
N LEU A 508 9.10 18.24 8.71
CA LEU A 508 9.95 18.95 9.69
C LEU A 508 9.30 19.03 11.08
N SER A 509 7.98 19.24 11.11
CA SER A 509 7.22 19.29 12.36
C SER A 509 7.13 17.92 13.03
N GLN A 510 7.08 16.82 12.27
CA GLN A 510 7.10 15.44 12.79
C GLN A 510 8.43 15.11 13.47
N LEU A 511 9.53 15.58 12.88
CA LEU A 511 10.86 15.43 13.47
C LEU A 511 10.98 16.21 14.80
N ARG A 512 10.56 17.48 14.80
CA ARG A 512 10.52 18.31 16.02
C ARG A 512 9.64 17.69 17.11
N PHE A 513 8.48 17.18 16.74
CA PHE A 513 7.60 16.47 17.67
C PHE A 513 8.29 15.26 18.29
N SER A 514 8.88 14.38 17.48
CA SER A 514 9.58 13.18 17.96
C SER A 514 10.70 13.52 18.95
N LEU A 515 11.47 14.56 18.66
CA LEU A 515 12.55 15.06 19.52
C LEU A 515 12.02 15.68 20.82
N THR A 516 10.99 16.52 20.75
CA THR A 516 10.39 17.14 21.94
C THR A 516 9.70 16.09 22.83
N SER A 517 9.05 15.08 22.26
CA SER A 517 8.47 13.97 23.03
C SER A 517 9.55 13.16 23.78
N TYR A 518 10.71 12.94 23.15
CA TYR A 518 11.87 12.33 23.83
C TYR A 518 12.34 13.19 24.99
N LEU A 519 12.51 14.50 24.77
CA LEU A 519 12.93 15.44 25.80
C LEU A 519 11.91 15.51 26.96
N TYR A 520 10.62 15.54 26.64
CA TYR A 520 9.54 15.51 27.62
C TYR A 520 9.58 14.24 28.48
N PHE A 521 9.83 13.07 27.88
CA PHE A 521 10.01 11.83 28.61
C PHE A 521 11.22 11.91 29.55
N LEU A 522 12.38 12.39 29.08
CA LEU A 522 13.57 12.52 29.91
C LEU A 522 13.36 13.45 31.10
N VAL A 523 12.65 14.56 30.91
CA VAL A 523 12.33 15.52 31.97
C VAL A 523 11.35 14.92 32.99
N THR A 524 10.31 14.23 32.52
CA THR A 524 9.24 13.71 33.41
C THR A 524 9.56 12.38 34.09
N LYS A 525 10.33 11.50 33.45
CA LYS A 525 10.62 10.15 33.94
C LYS A 525 12.05 9.97 34.43
N ASN A 526 13.00 10.61 33.77
CA ASN A 526 14.43 10.51 34.12
C ASN A 526 14.93 11.75 34.88
N SER A 527 14.02 12.66 35.24
CA SER A 527 14.28 13.88 36.01
C SER A 527 15.41 14.76 35.43
N LEU A 528 15.54 14.77 34.10
CA LEU A 528 16.52 15.61 33.40
C LEU A 528 16.27 17.09 33.70
N ARG A 529 17.33 17.83 34.02
CA ARG A 529 17.31 19.26 34.32
C ARG A 529 17.97 20.06 33.20
N LEU A 530 17.20 20.92 32.53
CA LEU A 530 17.69 21.77 31.46
C LEU A 530 18.19 23.12 32.00
N GLN A 531 19.23 23.65 31.36
CA GLN A 531 19.76 24.99 31.60
C GLN A 531 18.85 26.06 30.96
N VAL A 532 18.89 27.29 31.50
CA VAL A 532 18.05 28.39 31.00
C VAL A 532 18.65 29.04 29.76
N SER A 533 19.95 29.37 29.80
CA SER A 533 20.72 30.04 28.73
C SER A 533 22.05 29.31 28.49
N ASP A 534 22.64 29.51 27.30
CA ASP A 534 23.92 28.94 26.84
C ASP A 534 25.14 29.67 27.48
N ASP A 535 25.08 30.04 28.77
CA ASP A 535 26.20 30.69 29.47
C ASP A 535 26.98 29.67 30.31
N SER A 536 27.68 28.76 29.64
CA SER A 536 28.92 28.17 30.19
C SER A 536 29.86 27.74 29.06
N LEU A 537 30.80 28.64 28.71
CA LEU A 537 32.03 28.26 28.02
C LEU A 537 32.91 27.49 29.01
N ASP A 538 32.69 26.18 29.14
CA ASP A 538 33.75 25.27 29.58
C ASP A 538 33.90 24.16 28.53
N SER A 539 34.97 24.30 27.76
CA SER A 539 35.41 23.45 26.65
C SER A 539 35.94 22.10 27.11
N SER A 540 35.10 21.29 27.77
CA SER A 540 35.40 19.87 28.00
C SER A 540 34.14 19.00 27.94
N SER A 541 34.03 18.22 26.84
CA SER A 541 33.40 16.89 26.74
C SER A 541 32.10 16.59 27.49
N LYS A 542 31.25 17.59 27.78
CA LYS A 542 29.94 17.41 28.42
C LYS A 542 28.85 17.54 27.36
N LEU A 543 27.86 16.64 27.43
CA LEU A 543 26.75 16.59 26.49
C LEU A 543 26.09 17.97 26.34
N ARG A 544 26.02 18.48 25.10
CA ARG A 544 25.36 19.76 24.81
C ARG A 544 23.86 19.54 24.82
N GLN A 545 23.22 19.74 25.97
CA GLN A 545 21.78 19.58 26.14
C GLN A 545 21.02 20.79 25.58
N PRO A 546 19.77 20.61 25.10
CA PRO A 546 18.92 21.73 24.70
C PRO A 546 18.55 22.61 25.91
N THR A 547 18.51 23.93 25.73
CA THR A 547 18.15 24.89 26.78
C THR A 547 16.67 25.25 26.78
N LEU A 548 16.16 25.76 27.90
CA LEU A 548 14.79 26.30 27.97
C LEU A 548 14.60 27.48 27.01
N MET A 549 15.66 28.23 26.70
CA MET A 549 15.61 29.32 25.73
C MET A 549 15.47 28.84 24.28
N LEU A 550 16.09 27.71 23.93
CA LEU A 550 15.83 27.05 22.66
C LEU A 550 14.38 26.57 22.55
N LEU A 551 13.81 26.03 23.64
CA LEU A 551 12.41 25.62 23.68
C LEU A 551 11.43 26.80 23.57
N ALA A 552 11.72 27.94 24.21
CA ALA A 552 10.91 29.16 24.04
C ALA A 552 10.96 29.68 22.59
N SER A 553 12.12 29.58 21.94
CA SER A 553 12.27 29.92 20.51
C SER A 553 11.47 28.98 19.61
N LEU A 554 11.52 27.66 19.90
CA LEU A 554 10.72 26.66 19.22
C LEU A 554 9.22 26.94 19.39
N LEU A 555 8.76 27.29 20.59
CA LEU A 555 7.35 27.61 20.83
C LEU A 555 6.90 28.79 19.97
N SER A 556 7.71 29.85 19.85
CA SER A 556 7.41 30.97 18.95
C SER A 556 7.28 30.52 17.49
N HIS A 557 8.20 29.69 17.00
CA HIS A 557 8.13 29.14 15.64
C HIS A 557 6.91 28.24 15.42
N VAL A 558 6.51 27.47 16.44
CA VAL A 558 5.31 26.63 16.41
C VAL A 558 4.07 27.49 16.31
N THR A 559 3.98 28.56 17.09
CA THR A 559 2.87 29.53 17.03
C THR A 559 2.78 30.20 15.65
N ASP A 560 3.90 30.68 15.10
CA ASP A 560 3.94 31.26 13.75
C ASP A 560 3.49 30.26 12.66
N SER A 561 3.83 28.98 12.83
CA SER A 561 3.44 27.93 11.89
C SER A 561 1.97 27.53 12.04
N LEU A 562 1.44 27.58 13.25
CA LEU A 562 0.06 27.30 13.56
C LEU A 562 -0.87 28.37 12.96
N GLU A 563 -0.55 29.66 13.15
CA GLU A 563 -1.27 30.79 12.52
C GLU A 563 -1.30 30.64 10.99
N ARG A 564 -0.13 30.47 10.34
CA ARG A 564 -0.04 30.29 8.89
C ARG A 564 -0.80 29.07 8.37
N ALA A 565 -0.75 27.95 9.09
CA ALA A 565 -1.45 26.74 8.71
C ALA A 565 -2.98 26.93 8.82
N ALA A 566 -3.45 27.61 9.86
CA ALA A 566 -4.85 27.93 10.09
C ALA A 566 -5.41 28.86 9.00
N GLU A 567 -4.71 29.96 8.71
CA GLU A 567 -5.09 30.93 7.68
C GLU A 567 -5.18 30.26 6.31
N LYS A 568 -4.16 29.46 5.95
CA LYS A 568 -4.15 28.75 4.67
C LYS A 568 -5.25 27.70 4.58
N LYS A 569 -5.54 26.98 5.67
CA LYS A 569 -6.68 26.06 5.75
C LYS A 569 -7.99 26.80 5.50
N SER A 570 -8.25 27.89 6.22
CA SER A 570 -9.48 28.68 6.08
C SER A 570 -9.65 29.19 4.64
N LEU A 571 -8.59 29.74 4.04
CA LEU A 571 -8.61 30.24 2.66
C LEU A 571 -8.96 29.12 1.66
N LEU A 572 -8.36 27.93 1.81
CA LEU A 572 -8.63 26.81 0.91
C LEU A 572 -10.04 26.28 1.09
N LEU A 573 -10.55 26.18 2.32
CA LEU A 573 -11.93 25.77 2.58
C LEU A 573 -12.94 26.71 1.90
N HIS A 574 -12.71 28.03 1.94
CA HIS A 574 -13.54 28.99 1.18
C HIS A 574 -13.43 28.77 -0.33
N LYS A 575 -12.21 28.57 -0.87
CA LYS A 575 -12.04 28.28 -2.31
C LYS A 575 -12.68 26.97 -2.78
N ILE A 576 -12.70 25.94 -1.93
CA ILE A 576 -13.37 24.67 -2.21
C ILE A 576 -14.89 24.90 -2.27
N ARG A 577 -15.43 25.68 -1.34
CA ARG A 577 -16.85 26.05 -1.30
C ARG A 577 -17.26 26.83 -2.56
N ASP A 578 -16.42 27.78 -2.99
CA ASP A 578 -16.71 28.67 -4.11
C ASP A 578 -16.07 28.19 -5.43
N ILE A 579 -15.79 26.89 -5.57
CA ILE A 579 -15.08 26.31 -6.74
C ILE A 579 -15.77 26.63 -8.08
N ASN A 580 -17.10 26.76 -8.06
CA ASN A 580 -17.90 27.09 -9.25
C ASN A 580 -17.76 28.56 -9.67
N GLU A 581 -17.33 29.44 -8.76
CA GLU A 581 -17.07 30.86 -9.02
C GLU A 581 -15.64 31.12 -9.47
N LEU A 582 -14.72 30.16 -9.27
CA LEU A 582 -13.33 30.29 -9.71
C LEU A 582 -13.21 30.31 -11.24
N SER A 583 -12.39 31.25 -11.71
CA SER A 583 -12.04 31.34 -13.13
C SER A 583 -11.17 30.16 -13.55
N ARG A 584 -11.12 29.86 -14.86
CA ARG A 584 -10.21 28.82 -15.38
C ARG A 584 -8.75 29.11 -15.01
N GLN A 585 -8.34 30.38 -15.00
CA GLN A 585 -6.97 30.77 -14.65
C GLN A 585 -6.65 30.47 -13.18
N ASP A 586 -7.61 30.70 -12.27
CA ASP A 586 -7.43 30.41 -10.84
C ASP A 586 -7.39 28.90 -10.58
N VAL A 587 -8.26 28.13 -11.24
CA VAL A 587 -8.26 26.67 -11.20
C VAL A 587 -6.92 26.12 -11.72
N ASP A 588 -6.42 26.67 -12.82
CA ASP A 588 -5.14 26.27 -13.43
C ASP A 588 -3.95 26.63 -12.54
N ALA A 589 -4.01 27.78 -11.86
CA ALA A 589 -3.01 28.18 -10.88
C ALA A 589 -2.99 27.23 -9.68
N ILE A 590 -4.16 26.80 -9.20
CA ILE A 590 -4.27 25.83 -8.09
C ILE A 590 -3.66 24.48 -8.52
N ILE A 591 -4.05 23.93 -9.68
CA ILE A 591 -3.52 22.65 -10.18
C ILE A 591 -1.99 22.73 -10.33
N LYS A 592 -1.48 23.85 -10.87
CA LYS A 592 -0.04 24.07 -11.04
C LYS A 592 0.70 24.16 -9.70
N ILE A 593 0.11 24.76 -8.68
CA ILE A 593 0.68 24.82 -7.32
C ILE A 593 0.77 23.43 -6.68
N CYS A 594 -0.07 22.49 -7.10
CA CYS A 594 -0.13 21.13 -6.55
C CYS A 594 0.79 20.13 -7.29
N ASP A 595 1.66 20.59 -8.21
CA ASP A 595 2.63 19.77 -8.97
C ASP A 595 2.02 18.51 -9.64
N CYS A 596 0.78 18.60 -10.11
CA CYS A 596 0.05 17.49 -10.75
C CYS A 596 0.56 17.18 -12.17
N GLN A 597 1.71 16.52 -12.30
CA GLN A 597 2.27 16.14 -13.61
C GLN A 597 1.46 15.04 -14.32
N GLU A 598 0.59 14.30 -13.62
CA GLU A 598 -0.15 13.15 -14.18
C GLU A 598 -1.46 13.51 -14.89
N TYR A 599 -1.95 14.76 -14.78
CA TYR A 599 -3.28 15.16 -15.30
C TYR A 599 -3.25 16.35 -16.27
N ASP A 600 -2.08 16.79 -16.71
CA ASP A 600 -1.91 17.99 -17.53
C ASP A 600 -2.22 17.76 -19.02
N THR A 601 -3.50 17.55 -19.34
CA THR A 601 -4.00 17.82 -20.68
C THR A 601 -4.72 19.18 -20.71
N PRO A 602 -4.12 20.23 -21.32
CA PRO A 602 -4.74 21.57 -21.38
C PRO A 602 -6.07 21.59 -22.16
N SER A 603 -6.40 20.51 -22.88
CA SER A 603 -7.66 20.27 -23.58
C SER A 603 -8.84 19.89 -22.67
N ASP A 604 -8.62 19.68 -21.39
CA ASP A 604 -9.70 19.27 -20.47
C ASP A 604 -10.77 20.36 -20.29
N ASN A 605 -12.02 19.93 -20.10
CA ASN A 605 -13.14 20.82 -19.84
C ASN A 605 -13.01 21.47 -18.45
N ILE A 606 -13.69 22.61 -18.25
CA ILE A 606 -13.60 23.37 -16.99
C ILE A 606 -14.09 22.55 -15.79
N HIS A 607 -15.08 21.68 -15.97
CA HIS A 607 -15.61 20.82 -14.90
C HIS A 607 -14.57 19.80 -14.40
N LYS A 608 -13.87 19.11 -15.31
CA LYS A 608 -12.79 18.17 -14.95
C LYS A 608 -11.64 18.90 -14.27
N ARG A 609 -11.30 20.11 -14.70
CA ARG A 609 -10.25 20.91 -14.06
C ARG A 609 -10.66 21.41 -12.66
N ARG A 610 -11.90 21.87 -12.49
CA ARG A 610 -12.46 22.20 -11.16
C ARG A 610 -12.46 20.99 -10.23
N TYR A 611 -12.82 19.81 -10.75
CA TYR A 611 -12.75 18.54 -10.02
C TYR A 611 -11.33 18.25 -9.53
N ILE A 612 -10.32 18.30 -10.42
CA ILE A 612 -8.91 18.06 -10.05
C ILE A 612 -8.49 19.06 -8.98
N ALA A 613 -8.73 20.36 -9.20
CA ALA A 613 -8.37 21.41 -8.24
C ALA A 613 -9.03 21.19 -6.87
N MET A 614 -10.29 20.75 -6.83
CA MET A 614 -11.01 20.48 -5.59
C MET A 614 -10.39 19.32 -4.81
N VAL A 615 -10.10 18.19 -5.47
CA VAL A 615 -9.46 17.01 -4.84
C VAL A 615 -8.11 17.40 -4.24
N GLU A 616 -7.30 18.15 -5.00
CA GLU A 616 -5.98 18.61 -4.54
C GLU A 616 -6.07 19.59 -3.38
N MET A 617 -7.02 20.54 -3.42
CA MET A 617 -7.24 21.45 -2.29
C MET A 617 -7.67 20.68 -1.04
N CYS A 618 -8.56 19.69 -1.18
CA CYS A 618 -8.96 18.83 -0.06
C CYS A 618 -7.75 18.05 0.52
N GLN A 619 -6.86 17.53 -0.33
CA GLN A 619 -5.64 16.86 0.12
C GLN A 619 -4.67 17.81 0.84
N ILE A 620 -4.54 19.05 0.37
CA ILE A 620 -3.73 20.07 1.05
C ILE A 620 -4.36 20.42 2.40
N VAL A 621 -5.68 20.58 2.49
CA VAL A 621 -6.36 20.80 3.77
C VAL A 621 -6.15 19.59 4.70
N GLY A 622 -6.22 18.37 4.16
CA GLY A 622 -5.67 17.11 4.70
C GLY A 622 -4.41 17.28 5.51
N ASN A 623 -3.35 17.61 4.78
CA ASN A 623 -2.01 17.78 5.32
C ASN A 623 -1.94 18.93 6.33
N ARG A 624 -2.75 19.98 6.17
CA ARG A 624 -2.78 21.13 7.10
C ARG A 624 -3.44 20.77 8.42
N ASP A 625 -4.48 19.95 8.42
CA ASP A 625 -5.10 19.45 9.66
C ASP A 625 -4.16 18.55 10.46
N GLN A 626 -3.45 17.66 9.76
CA GLN A 626 -2.41 16.84 10.38
C GLN A 626 -1.31 17.73 10.98
N LEU A 627 -0.88 18.76 10.24
CA LEU A 627 0.11 19.73 10.72
C LEU A 627 -0.39 20.50 11.95
N ILE A 628 -1.61 21.05 11.93
CA ILE A 628 -2.21 21.79 13.05
C ILE A 628 -2.26 20.89 14.30
N THR A 629 -2.76 19.66 14.16
CA THR A 629 -2.84 18.69 15.26
C THR A 629 -1.48 18.43 15.88
N LEU A 630 -0.47 18.21 15.03
CA LEU A 630 0.90 17.95 15.45
C LEU A 630 1.55 19.16 16.13
N LEU A 631 1.33 20.36 15.59
CA LEU A 631 1.85 21.62 16.16
C LEU A 631 1.23 21.91 17.53
N LEU A 632 -0.06 21.62 17.73
CA LEU A 632 -0.73 21.74 19.02
C LEU A 632 -0.12 20.77 20.05
N GLN A 633 0.08 19.51 19.68
CA GLN A 633 0.74 18.52 20.56
C GLN A 633 2.20 18.91 20.88
N LEU A 634 2.90 19.48 19.90
CA LEU A 634 4.25 19.99 20.09
C LEU A 634 4.27 21.19 21.07
N ALA A 635 3.37 22.15 20.91
CA ALA A 635 3.22 23.29 21.82
C ALA A 635 2.94 22.82 23.26
N GLU A 636 2.06 21.83 23.41
CA GLU A 636 1.75 21.21 24.70
C GLU A 636 2.98 20.56 25.36
N HIS A 637 3.76 19.79 24.62
CA HIS A 637 4.99 19.21 25.18
C HIS A 637 6.00 20.28 25.59
N VAL A 638 6.20 21.31 24.76
CA VAL A 638 7.13 22.40 25.07
C VAL A 638 6.71 23.16 26.33
N LEU A 639 5.43 23.56 26.42
CA LEU A 639 4.91 24.26 27.59
C LEU A 639 5.02 23.41 28.85
N ASN A 640 4.70 22.11 28.78
CA ASN A 640 4.85 21.22 29.93
C ASN A 640 6.30 21.09 30.40
N ILE A 641 7.27 20.98 29.48
CA ILE A 641 8.69 20.95 29.85
C ILE A 641 9.07 22.24 30.60
N ILE A 642 8.67 23.39 30.07
CA ILE A 642 8.97 24.69 30.68
C ILE A 642 8.29 24.81 32.06
N LEU A 643 7.01 24.44 32.18
CA LEU A 643 6.25 24.47 33.42
C LEU A 643 6.91 23.65 34.54
N ILE A 644 7.31 22.41 34.24
CA ILE A 644 7.99 21.53 35.21
C ILE A 644 9.25 22.21 35.76
N HIS A 645 10.02 22.86 34.89
CA HIS A 645 11.25 23.55 35.30
C HIS A 645 10.99 24.83 36.10
N LEU A 646 9.90 25.54 35.84
CA LEU A 646 9.50 26.72 36.61
C LEU A 646 8.93 26.34 37.99
N GLN A 647 8.13 25.27 38.07
CA GLN A 647 7.53 24.76 39.31
C GLN A 647 8.57 24.16 40.27
N ASP A 648 9.52 23.36 39.77
CA ASP A 648 10.53 22.77 40.65
C ASP A 648 11.52 23.82 41.21
N ARG A 649 11.69 24.94 40.51
CA ARG A 649 12.58 26.02 40.96
C ARG A 649 11.94 26.90 42.03
N SER A 650 10.62 27.11 42.00
CA SER A 650 9.91 27.84 43.07
C SER A 650 9.89 27.08 44.40
N VAL A 651 9.96 25.74 44.37
CA VAL A 651 10.10 24.91 45.57
C VAL A 651 11.52 24.98 46.14
N SER A 652 12.56 25.01 45.29
CA SER A 652 13.97 25.07 45.72
C SER A 652 14.41 26.42 46.31
N SER A 653 13.70 27.51 46.00
CA SER A 653 14.03 28.86 46.50
C SER A 653 13.78 29.05 48.01
N ASN A 654 13.11 28.10 48.67
CA ASN A 654 12.81 28.15 50.10
C ASN A 654 13.93 27.57 51.00
N GLU A 655 15.02 27.02 50.44
CA GLU A 655 16.16 26.54 51.23
C GLU A 655 17.39 27.48 51.15
N ARG A 656 18.02 27.69 52.31
CA ARG A 656 18.98 28.75 52.64
C ARG A 656 20.25 28.80 51.79
N GLY A 657 20.65 30.02 51.41
CA GLY A 657 22.04 30.52 51.53
C GLY A 657 23.02 30.31 50.36
N SER A 658 23.12 31.30 49.46
CA SER A 658 24.39 31.78 48.86
C SER A 658 24.11 33.04 48.01
N TYR A 659 24.79 34.15 48.30
CA TYR A 659 24.44 35.52 47.88
C TYR A 659 25.07 35.99 46.56
N GLY A 660 25.81 35.14 45.82
CA GLY A 660 26.50 35.55 44.59
C GLY A 660 25.88 35.08 43.26
N SER A 661 25.21 33.93 43.24
CA SER A 661 24.72 33.26 42.01
C SER A 661 23.24 33.50 41.69
N LYS A 662 22.48 34.11 42.62
CA LYS A 662 21.02 34.26 42.50
C LYS A 662 20.59 35.35 41.51
N SER A 663 21.37 36.42 41.34
CA SER A 663 21.00 37.54 40.47
C SER A 663 21.01 37.17 38.98
N HIS A 664 22.01 36.40 38.53
CA HIS A 664 22.10 35.94 37.14
C HIS A 664 20.97 34.97 36.78
N LEU A 665 20.70 33.98 37.64
CA LEU A 665 19.60 33.03 37.41
C LEU A 665 18.22 33.70 37.38
N GLN A 666 18.00 34.69 38.24
CA GLN A 666 16.73 35.41 38.29
C GLN A 666 16.55 36.31 37.06
N GLN A 667 17.64 36.90 36.54
CA GLN A 667 17.63 37.61 35.27
C GLN A 667 17.32 36.67 34.10
N ASP A 668 17.90 35.47 34.06
CA ASP A 668 17.69 34.48 33.00
C ASP A 668 16.24 33.97 32.95
N VAL A 669 15.63 33.74 34.12
CA VAL A 669 14.20 33.37 34.21
C VAL A 669 13.30 34.53 33.78
N THR A 670 13.65 35.77 34.14
CA THR A 670 12.90 36.95 33.72
C THR A 670 12.97 37.14 32.20
N ASN A 671 14.15 36.93 31.60
CA ASN A 671 14.35 36.96 30.15
C ASN A 671 13.54 35.84 29.45
N LEU A 672 13.50 34.63 30.02
CA LEU A 672 12.68 33.52 29.53
C LEU A 672 11.18 33.87 29.55
N CYS A 673 10.67 34.38 30.67
CA CYS A 673 9.27 34.79 30.79
C CYS A 673 8.92 35.94 29.84
N GLY A 674 9.82 36.93 29.69
CA GLY A 674 9.65 38.04 28.74
C GLY A 674 9.53 37.57 27.29
N LYS A 675 10.26 36.51 26.91
CA LYS A 675 10.14 35.90 25.57
C LYS A 675 8.88 35.04 25.41
N LEU A 676 8.41 34.40 26.48
CA LEU A 676 7.23 33.52 26.44
C LEU A 676 5.91 34.29 26.42
N SER A 677 5.80 35.42 27.12
CA SER A 677 4.57 36.21 27.25
C SER A 677 3.88 36.52 25.91
N PRO A 678 4.55 37.12 24.91
CA PRO A 678 3.90 37.45 23.63
C PRO A 678 3.47 36.19 22.86
N THR A 679 4.23 35.10 22.97
CA THR A 679 3.90 33.83 22.30
C THR A 679 2.68 33.17 22.92
N ILE A 680 2.53 33.20 24.24
CA ILE A 680 1.39 32.62 24.97
C ILE A 680 0.12 33.43 24.72
N GLU A 681 0.22 34.75 24.65
CA GLU A 681 -0.90 35.61 24.27
C GLU A 681 -1.43 35.29 22.87
N ARG A 682 -0.53 35.15 21.88
CA ARG A 682 -0.89 34.75 20.52
C ARG A 682 -1.54 33.37 20.46
N LEU A 683 -0.99 32.38 21.18
CA LEU A 683 -1.58 31.04 21.25
C LEU A 683 -2.99 31.04 21.85
N ALA A 684 -3.27 31.92 22.81
CA ALA A 684 -4.60 32.05 23.38
C ALA A 684 -5.62 32.65 22.40
N LEU A 685 -5.19 33.61 21.56
CA LEU A 685 -6.04 34.29 20.57
C LEU A 685 -6.44 33.38 19.40
N LEU A 686 -5.65 32.33 19.11
CA LEU A 686 -5.96 31.37 18.04
C LEU A 686 -7.32 30.68 18.20
N ASN A 687 -7.78 30.51 19.45
CA ASN A 687 -9.06 29.88 19.78
C ASN A 687 -10.27 30.72 19.35
N GLU A 688 -10.11 32.03 19.20
CA GLU A 688 -11.21 32.96 18.93
C GLU A 688 -11.38 33.28 17.43
N VAL A 689 -10.33 33.09 16.63
CA VAL A 689 -10.25 33.65 15.26
C VAL A 689 -10.18 32.61 14.14
N SER A 690 -9.74 31.37 14.42
CA SER A 690 -9.17 30.53 13.35
C SER A 690 -9.73 29.11 13.14
N LEU A 691 -10.92 28.78 13.69
CA LEU A 691 -11.52 27.43 13.58
C LEU A 691 -10.59 26.31 14.10
N ILE A 692 -9.70 26.62 15.06
CA ILE A 692 -8.83 25.65 15.72
C ILE A 692 -9.42 25.31 17.09
N ASP A 693 -9.80 24.04 17.27
CA ASP A 693 -10.12 23.51 18.59
C ASP A 693 -8.83 23.21 19.37
N ILE A 694 -8.41 24.15 20.22
CA ILE A 694 -7.29 23.93 21.13
C ILE A 694 -7.67 22.85 22.16
N PRO A 695 -6.90 21.76 22.29
CA PRO A 695 -7.17 20.72 23.28
C PRO A 695 -7.25 21.28 24.70
N LEU A 696 -8.16 20.74 25.51
CA LEU A 696 -8.34 21.13 26.92
C LEU A 696 -7.03 21.17 27.72
N PRO A 697 -6.12 20.17 27.65
CA PRO A 697 -4.85 20.21 28.38
C PRO A 697 -3.99 21.44 28.04
N LEU A 698 -3.93 21.80 26.76
CA LEU A 698 -3.19 22.96 26.27
C LEU A 698 -3.86 24.27 26.71
N ARG A 699 -5.20 24.34 26.67
CA ARG A 699 -5.95 25.50 27.20
C ARG A 699 -5.66 25.73 28.69
N PHE A 700 -5.65 24.68 29.51
CA PHE A 700 -5.31 24.79 30.93
C PHE A 700 -3.88 25.28 31.15
N GLN A 701 -2.90 24.82 30.37
CA GLN A 701 -1.52 25.29 30.46
C GLN A 701 -1.39 26.77 30.08
N ILE A 702 -2.06 27.21 29.01
CA ILE A 702 -2.10 28.62 28.61
C ILE A 702 -2.69 29.49 29.73
N LEU A 703 -3.76 29.03 30.39
CA LEU A 703 -4.37 29.71 31.54
C LEU A 703 -3.44 29.77 32.76
N LEU A 704 -2.67 28.71 33.03
CA LEU A 704 -1.67 28.68 34.11
C LEU A 704 -0.54 29.69 33.90
N PHE A 705 -0.17 29.98 32.65
CA PHE A 705 0.81 31.03 32.36
C PHE A 705 0.21 32.44 32.35
N ARG A 706 -1.09 32.59 32.07
CA ARG A 706 -1.81 33.88 32.09
C ARG A 706 -2.22 34.31 33.50
N SER A 707 -2.42 33.37 34.41
CA SER A 707 -2.75 33.66 35.80
C SER A 707 -1.45 33.89 36.56
N PRO A 708 -1.13 35.11 37.01
CA PRO A 708 0.02 35.28 37.91
C PRO A 708 -0.22 34.43 39.17
N PRO A 709 0.82 33.85 39.78
CA PRO A 709 0.66 33.36 41.14
C PRO A 709 0.24 34.56 42.00
N GLU A 710 -0.94 34.46 42.62
CA GLU A 710 -1.31 35.39 43.69
C GLU A 710 -0.20 35.33 44.74
N THR A 711 0.58 36.40 44.83
CA THR A 711 1.44 36.71 45.98
C THR A 711 0.62 37.37 47.06
#